data_AF-A0AAW9LHL7-F1
#
_entry.id   AF-A0AAW9LHL7-F1
#
_cell.length_a   1.000
_cell.length_b   1.000
_cell.length_c   1.000
_cell.angle_alpha   90.00
_cell.angle_beta   90.00
_cell.angle_gamma   90.00
#
_symmetry.space_group_name_H-M   'P 1'
#
loop_
_entity.id
_entity.type
_entity.pdbx_description
1 polymer ?
#
loop_
_entity_poly.entity_id
_entity_poly.type
_entity_poly.pdbx_seq_one_letter_code
_entity_poly.pdbx_strand_id
1 'polypeptide(L)'
;MFANEAVGGLLGIDLATVTERSIDAIFREAAGAHPADQVRAAVEESDRRAVEFAVESESVRVAAIDVDQQGSTYVAVTVRERRSGSDEEGPESRRDTVDRKRDEERLEALNETTRELLTAESADEIAQIGVETIAEQLPYDVAAVRLFDESSNALELRALTDSAAALLDSEPAYDLEATYAGTAYRRGEPLVNDPTDDPLADEHVGRPSLHVPVQGFGTLSVLATDANGFDEGVVEFVRLLGVTLGIVLERVTRERTLREQRDELDRSNRVNALVRDIIQSLLDASTRSEIESTICERIVASDLYEYAWIGKLGSDDEIVPSTSAGDATGTLHPTAGTGLFEAGMDAISDAVASGEIETVRQYHVAGQDVESSASVTDAEPFEVVAAIPLEHRLRIYGVLVVNTTRMEILGERARAEFELLGEVAGFAINAVRNQQLLLSNRVVELEFEVTDESSLVVAVSKALDCRCNLEVRSSDEGDGVRCYLRLADAARDDVERTLREIPAVEAVDVVTQTGQEYLVEIIQTEPLSRDLIRTGATIRTAVGDGGTGTVVLEAPQSADVREIVDRYQSLYPESSLVAKRERECGSRGLGQFRQTVADELTEQQQRVLEAAYEAGYFEWPRDRTGESIAEALGISSPTLHQHLREAERKVLSAFLEDDERASRD
;
A
#
# COMPACT_ATOMS: atom_id res chain seq x y z
N MET A 1 -11.96 27.59 -19.73
CA MET A 1 -12.43 28.79 -20.45
C MET A 1 -13.71 28.42 -21.19
N PHE A 2 -14.83 29.05 -20.87
CA PHE A 2 -16.07 28.91 -21.63
C PHE A 2 -16.28 30.16 -22.46
N ALA A 3 -16.34 30.01 -23.78
CA ALA A 3 -16.76 31.05 -24.71
C ALA A 3 -17.96 30.50 -25.49
N ASN A 4 -19.02 31.28 -25.66
CA ASN A 4 -20.20 30.86 -26.41
C ASN A 4 -20.01 31.12 -27.91
N GLU A 5 -20.86 30.52 -28.76
CA GLU A 5 -20.80 30.69 -30.24
C GLU A 5 -20.85 32.15 -30.69
N ALA A 6 -21.51 33.03 -29.93
CA ALA A 6 -21.53 34.46 -30.20
C ALA A 6 -20.14 35.11 -30.09
N VAL A 7 -19.32 34.69 -29.12
CA VAL A 7 -17.91 35.13 -28.97
C VAL A 7 -17.03 34.58 -30.10
N GLY A 8 -17.25 33.32 -30.51
CA GLY A 8 -16.54 32.72 -31.65
C GLY A 8 -16.82 33.44 -32.97
N GLY A 9 -18.08 33.81 -33.21
CA GLY A 9 -18.49 34.60 -34.37
C GLY A 9 -17.93 36.02 -34.38
N LEU A 10 -17.83 36.67 -33.21
CA LEU A 10 -17.36 38.05 -33.10
C LEU A 10 -15.83 38.18 -33.26
N LEU A 11 -15.08 37.18 -32.80
CA LEU A 11 -13.62 37.13 -32.91
C LEU A 11 -13.14 36.43 -34.19
N GLY A 12 -14.04 35.75 -34.92
CA GLY A 12 -13.71 34.97 -36.11
C GLY A 12 -12.91 33.69 -35.81
N ILE A 13 -13.10 33.10 -34.63
CA ILE A 13 -12.33 31.94 -34.15
C ILE A 13 -13.25 30.75 -33.93
N ASP A 14 -12.81 29.56 -34.37
CA ASP A 14 -13.49 28.29 -34.11
C ASP A 14 -13.26 27.84 -32.66
N LEU A 15 -14.32 27.85 -31.86
CA LEU A 15 -14.31 27.56 -30.42
C LEU A 15 -13.82 26.15 -30.08
N ALA A 16 -13.89 25.20 -31.02
CA ALA A 16 -13.36 23.84 -30.83
C ALA A 16 -11.83 23.80 -30.70
N THR A 17 -11.13 24.86 -31.12
CA THR A 17 -9.65 24.94 -31.08
C THR A 17 -9.09 25.69 -29.85
N VAL A 18 -9.97 26.16 -28.96
CA VAL A 18 -9.65 27.16 -27.93
C VAL A 18 -9.50 26.57 -26.52
N THR A 19 -9.91 25.32 -26.30
CA THR A 19 -10.13 24.70 -24.98
C THR A 19 -8.92 24.54 -24.04
N GLU A 20 -7.70 24.87 -24.45
CA GLU A 20 -6.50 24.79 -23.58
C GLU A 20 -5.53 25.99 -23.76
N ARG A 21 -5.98 27.09 -24.38
CA ARG A 21 -5.10 28.23 -24.70
C ARG A 21 -5.21 29.38 -23.69
N SER A 22 -4.07 30.05 -23.46
CA SER A 22 -4.00 31.32 -22.74
C SER A 22 -4.74 32.42 -23.52
N ILE A 23 -5.41 33.31 -22.79
CA ILE A 23 -6.08 34.52 -23.31
C ILE A 23 -5.17 35.33 -24.25
N ASP A 24 -3.88 35.45 -23.91
CA ASP A 24 -2.89 36.17 -24.72
C ASP A 24 -2.61 35.53 -26.09
N ALA A 25 -2.86 34.23 -26.24
CA ALA A 25 -2.68 33.52 -27.51
C ALA A 25 -3.87 33.75 -28.45
N ILE A 26 -5.08 33.81 -27.90
CA ILE A 26 -6.34 34.01 -28.64
C ILE A 26 -6.42 35.45 -29.18
N PHE A 27 -6.09 36.44 -28.35
CA PHE A 27 -6.05 37.84 -28.78
C PHE A 27 -4.93 38.13 -29.78
N ARG A 28 -3.83 37.36 -29.78
CA ARG A 28 -2.76 37.47 -30.79
C ARG A 28 -3.15 36.91 -32.15
N GLU A 29 -3.97 35.87 -32.19
CA GLU A 29 -4.39 35.21 -33.43
C GLU A 29 -5.52 35.96 -34.14
N ALA A 30 -6.33 36.72 -33.38
CA ALA A 30 -7.38 37.62 -33.88
C ALA A 30 -6.87 38.88 -34.62
N ALA A 31 -5.60 38.91 -35.04
CA ALA A 31 -4.92 40.05 -35.67
C ALA A 31 -5.55 40.41 -37.02
N GLY A 32 -6.62 41.19 -36.95
CA GLY A 32 -7.39 41.69 -38.09
C GLY A 32 -8.66 42.44 -37.68
N ALA A 33 -9.19 42.22 -36.47
CA ALA A 33 -10.38 42.90 -35.98
C ALA A 33 -10.02 43.93 -34.89
N HIS A 34 -10.28 45.21 -35.17
CA HIS A 34 -10.16 46.37 -34.29
C HIS A 34 -10.72 46.22 -32.84
N PRO A 35 -11.68 45.31 -32.52
CA PRO A 35 -12.14 45.08 -31.15
C PRO A 35 -11.16 44.33 -30.24
N ALA A 36 -10.35 43.41 -30.79
CA ALA A 36 -9.52 42.50 -30.00
C ALA A 36 -8.36 43.23 -29.27
N ASP A 37 -7.70 44.16 -29.95
CA ASP A 37 -6.63 44.97 -29.35
C ASP A 37 -7.17 45.99 -28.33
N GLN A 38 -8.42 46.45 -28.46
CA GLN A 38 -9.08 47.34 -27.49
C GLN A 38 -9.47 46.60 -26.21
N VAL A 39 -9.99 45.37 -26.33
CA VAL A 39 -10.25 44.50 -25.17
C VAL A 39 -8.95 44.14 -24.46
N ARG A 40 -7.89 43.79 -25.21
CA ARG A 40 -6.57 43.45 -24.64
C ARG A 40 -5.95 44.64 -23.89
N ALA A 41 -5.93 45.82 -24.51
CA ALA A 41 -5.40 47.03 -23.87
C ALA A 41 -6.19 47.43 -22.62
N ALA A 42 -7.52 47.25 -22.62
CA ALA A 42 -8.35 47.56 -21.46
C ALA A 42 -8.16 46.58 -20.29
N VAL A 43 -7.87 45.30 -20.57
CA VAL A 43 -7.53 44.30 -19.55
C VAL A 43 -6.12 44.54 -19.00
N GLU A 44 -5.16 44.94 -19.84
CA GLU A 44 -3.78 45.23 -19.43
C GLU A 44 -3.61 46.58 -18.69
N GLU A 45 -4.43 47.60 -18.99
CA GLU A 45 -4.29 48.96 -18.47
C GLU A 45 -5.12 49.25 -17.19
N SER A 46 -6.05 48.36 -16.81
CA SER A 46 -7.02 48.64 -15.76
C SER A 46 -6.75 47.84 -14.47
N ASP A 47 -6.27 48.54 -13.43
CA ASP A 47 -6.38 48.15 -12.01
C ASP A 47 -7.87 48.13 -11.51
N ARG A 48 -8.86 48.19 -12.42
CA ARG A 48 -10.29 48.30 -12.12
C ARG A 48 -11.16 47.32 -12.92
N ARG A 49 -12.00 46.65 -12.13
CA ARG A 49 -13.14 45.77 -12.41
C ARG A 49 -14.16 46.45 -13.35
N ALA A 50 -14.51 45.76 -14.45
CA ALA A 50 -15.47 46.13 -15.51
C ALA A 50 -15.06 47.27 -16.47
N VAL A 51 -15.03 46.97 -17.77
CA VAL A 51 -14.80 47.96 -18.84
C VAL A 51 -15.92 47.86 -19.88
N GLU A 52 -16.54 49.00 -20.21
CA GLU A 52 -17.53 49.15 -21.28
C GLU A 52 -16.84 49.71 -22.53
N PHE A 53 -17.09 49.13 -23.72
CA PHE A 53 -16.67 49.71 -24.99
C PHE A 53 -17.79 49.67 -26.02
N ALA A 54 -17.80 50.63 -26.94
CA ALA A 54 -18.65 50.65 -28.12
C ALA A 54 -17.76 50.58 -29.36
N VAL A 55 -17.97 49.60 -30.22
CA VAL A 55 -17.28 49.50 -31.52
C VAL A 55 -18.12 50.24 -32.57
N GLU A 56 -17.46 51.08 -33.38
CA GLU A 56 -18.09 51.84 -34.48
C GLU A 56 -18.56 50.92 -35.63
N SER A 57 -19.64 50.17 -35.41
CA SER A 57 -20.64 49.70 -36.40
C SER A 57 -21.66 48.73 -35.79
N GLU A 58 -21.35 48.10 -34.66
CA GLU A 58 -22.25 47.23 -33.91
C GLU A 58 -21.97 47.46 -32.41
N SER A 59 -22.97 47.91 -31.65
CA SER A 59 -22.76 48.22 -30.22
C SER A 59 -22.72 46.94 -29.39
N VAL A 60 -21.53 46.36 -29.25
CA VAL A 60 -21.23 45.20 -28.40
C VAL A 60 -21.03 45.67 -26.95
N ARG A 61 -21.68 45.05 -25.96
CA ARG A 61 -21.38 45.26 -24.53
C ARG A 61 -20.61 44.06 -23.98
N VAL A 62 -19.34 44.21 -23.66
CA VAL A 62 -18.50 43.18 -23.02
C VAL A 62 -18.36 43.49 -21.53
N ALA A 63 -18.51 42.50 -20.66
CA ALA A 63 -18.28 42.65 -19.22
C ALA A 63 -17.21 41.65 -18.76
N ALA A 64 -15.94 42.04 -18.79
CA ALA A 64 -14.84 41.20 -18.31
C ALA A 64 -14.69 41.32 -16.78
N ILE A 65 -14.65 40.19 -16.08
CA ILE A 65 -14.43 40.12 -14.64
C ILE A 65 -13.08 39.45 -14.41
N ASP A 66 -12.08 40.22 -13.98
CA ASP A 66 -10.77 39.68 -13.60
C ASP A 66 -10.83 39.10 -12.18
N VAL A 67 -10.34 37.87 -12.01
CA VAL A 67 -10.30 37.16 -10.73
C VAL A 67 -8.87 36.66 -10.52
N ASP A 68 -8.04 37.51 -9.93
CA ASP A 68 -6.73 37.10 -9.42
C ASP A 68 -6.86 36.56 -7.99
N GLN A 69 -6.29 35.36 -7.79
CA GLN A 69 -5.29 35.18 -6.72
C GLN A 69 -4.39 33.94 -6.86
N GLN A 70 -4.60 33.02 -7.81
CA GLN A 70 -3.71 31.86 -8.01
C GLN A 70 -3.59 31.40 -9.49
N GLY A 71 -3.57 32.33 -10.45
CA GLY A 71 -3.13 32.04 -11.82
C GLY A 71 -4.15 31.37 -12.77
N SER A 72 -5.45 31.44 -12.48
CA SER A 72 -6.51 31.04 -13.42
C SER A 72 -7.38 32.23 -13.77
N THR A 73 -7.29 32.73 -15.00
CA THR A 73 -8.11 33.84 -15.51
C THR A 73 -9.47 33.33 -16.01
N TYR A 74 -10.56 33.83 -15.44
CA TYR A 74 -11.92 33.56 -15.92
C TYR A 74 -12.46 34.81 -16.60
N VAL A 75 -13.02 34.69 -17.81
CA VAL A 75 -13.63 35.82 -18.53
C VAL A 75 -15.03 35.44 -18.93
N ALA A 76 -16.04 36.09 -18.36
CA ALA A 76 -17.39 36.08 -18.90
C ALA A 76 -17.47 37.15 -20.00
N VAL A 77 -18.03 36.82 -21.17
CA VAL A 77 -18.30 37.79 -22.24
C VAL A 77 -19.76 37.63 -22.64
N THR A 78 -20.55 38.68 -22.43
CA THR A 78 -21.90 38.78 -22.99
C THR A 78 -21.82 39.58 -24.30
N VAL A 79 -22.66 39.29 -25.27
CA VAL A 79 -22.79 40.05 -26.52
C VAL A 79 -24.28 40.30 -26.73
N ARG A 80 -24.68 41.55 -26.96
CA ARG A 80 -26.04 41.89 -27.41
C ARG A 80 -25.98 42.62 -28.75
N GLU A 81 -26.84 42.19 -29.67
CA GLU A 81 -27.04 42.84 -30.97
C GLU A 81 -28.03 44.00 -30.81
N ARG A 82 -27.67 45.19 -31.30
CA ARG A 82 -28.56 46.35 -31.32
C ARG A 82 -29.42 46.32 -32.57
N ARG A 83 -30.73 46.13 -32.42
CA ARG A 83 -31.66 46.49 -33.51
C ARG A 83 -31.70 48.01 -33.63
N SER A 84 -31.24 48.52 -34.76
CA SER A 84 -31.23 49.95 -35.07
C SER A 84 -32.67 50.43 -35.30
N GLY A 85 -33.30 50.96 -34.25
CA GLY A 85 -34.55 51.72 -34.35
C GLY A 85 -34.23 53.18 -34.68
N SER A 86 -34.80 53.69 -35.78
CA SER A 86 -34.67 55.08 -36.21
C SER A 86 -35.23 56.05 -35.17
N ASP A 87 -34.45 57.08 -34.83
CA ASP A 87 -34.83 58.21 -34.00
C ASP A 87 -36.04 58.96 -34.58
N GLU A 88 -37.26 58.55 -34.22
CA GLU A 88 -38.44 59.41 -34.22
C GLU A 88 -39.08 59.37 -32.82
N GLU A 89 -39.23 60.54 -32.20
CA GLU A 89 -39.81 60.74 -30.87
C GLU A 89 -41.29 60.31 -30.82
N GLY A 90 -41.51 59.00 -30.69
CA GLY A 90 -42.81 58.37 -30.42
C GLY A 90 -42.84 57.67 -29.05
N PRO A 91 -44.01 57.13 -28.63
CA PRO A 91 -44.15 56.33 -27.41
C PRO A 91 -43.22 55.10 -27.34
N GLU A 92 -42.64 54.67 -28.47
CA GLU A 92 -41.62 53.62 -28.58
C GLU A 92 -40.27 54.04 -27.95
N SER A 93 -39.85 55.32 -28.08
CA SER A 93 -38.59 55.83 -27.49
C SER A 93 -38.60 55.80 -25.96
N ARG A 94 -39.76 55.98 -25.32
CA ARG A 94 -39.90 55.84 -23.86
C ARG A 94 -39.82 54.38 -23.40
N ARG A 95 -40.29 53.43 -24.22
CA ARG A 95 -40.21 52.00 -23.91
C ARG A 95 -38.75 51.51 -23.98
N ASP A 96 -38.02 51.93 -25.02
CA ASP A 96 -36.58 51.68 -25.16
C ASP A 96 -35.75 52.23 -23.99
N THR A 97 -36.11 53.39 -23.44
CA THR A 97 -35.40 53.98 -22.29
C THR A 97 -35.67 53.21 -20.98
N VAL A 98 -36.87 52.65 -20.82
CA VAL A 98 -37.25 51.86 -19.63
C VAL A 98 -36.61 50.47 -19.67
N ASP A 99 -36.63 49.81 -20.83
CA ASP A 99 -36.01 48.50 -21.01
C ASP A 99 -34.48 48.60 -20.87
N ARG A 100 -33.87 49.68 -21.38
CA ARG A 100 -32.44 49.96 -21.18
C ARG A 100 -32.03 50.06 -19.71
N LYS A 101 -32.81 50.79 -18.90
CA LYS A 101 -32.51 50.97 -17.47
C LYS A 101 -32.63 49.64 -16.70
N ARG A 102 -33.64 48.83 -17.01
CA ARG A 102 -33.82 47.51 -16.41
C ARG A 102 -32.66 46.57 -16.71
N ASP A 103 -32.12 46.61 -17.93
CA ASP A 103 -30.95 45.80 -18.30
C ASP A 103 -29.67 46.26 -17.59
N GLU A 104 -29.50 47.58 -17.37
CA GLU A 104 -28.37 48.12 -16.60
C GLU A 104 -28.45 47.73 -15.12
N GLU A 105 -29.62 47.85 -14.49
CA GLU A 105 -29.86 47.44 -13.10
C GLU A 105 -29.59 45.93 -12.91
N ARG A 106 -30.06 45.08 -13.83
CA ARG A 106 -29.78 43.63 -13.81
C ARG A 106 -28.29 43.30 -13.94
N LEU A 107 -27.55 44.08 -14.73
CA LEU A 107 -26.10 43.87 -14.90
C LEU A 107 -25.32 44.31 -13.65
N GLU A 108 -25.74 45.40 -13.00
CA GLU A 108 -25.18 45.83 -11.72
C GLU A 108 -25.42 44.79 -10.63
N ALA A 109 -26.63 44.26 -10.56
CA ALA A 109 -27.01 43.17 -9.65
C ALA A 109 -26.16 41.90 -9.84
N LEU A 110 -25.96 41.48 -11.10
CA LEU A 110 -25.12 40.32 -11.41
C LEU A 110 -23.66 40.56 -10.99
N ASN A 111 -23.14 41.78 -11.16
CA ASN A 111 -21.79 42.15 -10.73
C ASN A 111 -21.64 42.14 -9.21
N GLU A 112 -22.66 42.58 -8.46
CA GLU A 112 -22.67 42.53 -7.00
C GLU A 112 -22.70 41.09 -6.51
N THR A 113 -23.64 40.30 -7.02
CA THR A 113 -23.76 38.86 -6.74
C THR A 113 -22.44 38.12 -7.00
N THR A 114 -21.78 38.42 -8.12
CA THR A 114 -20.50 37.78 -8.46
C THR A 114 -19.44 38.08 -7.40
N ARG A 115 -19.41 39.28 -6.80
CA ARG A 115 -18.44 39.61 -5.74
C ARG A 115 -18.69 38.80 -4.48
N GLU A 116 -19.94 38.57 -4.12
CA GLU A 116 -20.33 37.75 -2.98
C GLU A 116 -20.00 36.27 -3.21
N LEU A 117 -20.32 35.75 -4.40
CA LEU A 117 -19.97 34.39 -4.81
C LEU A 117 -18.45 34.16 -4.78
N LEU A 118 -17.65 35.16 -5.15
CA LEU A 118 -16.20 35.03 -5.12
C LEU A 118 -15.63 34.83 -3.71
N THR A 119 -16.34 35.25 -2.66
CA THR A 119 -15.95 35.01 -1.26
C THR A 119 -16.50 33.72 -0.66
N ALA A 120 -17.40 33.03 -1.36
CA ALA A 120 -18.04 31.82 -0.83
C ALA A 120 -17.07 30.62 -0.79
N GLU A 121 -17.16 29.84 0.29
CA GLU A 121 -16.27 28.71 0.59
C GLU A 121 -16.97 27.34 0.47
N SER A 122 -18.29 27.33 0.31
CA SER A 122 -19.09 26.09 0.28
C SER A 122 -20.15 26.08 -0.81
N ALA A 123 -20.53 24.88 -1.26
CA ALA A 123 -21.59 24.70 -2.24
C ALA A 123 -22.96 25.18 -1.73
N ASP A 124 -23.22 25.05 -0.44
CA ASP A 124 -24.46 25.50 0.21
C ASP A 124 -24.53 27.03 0.24
N GLU A 125 -23.44 27.71 0.59
CA GLU A 125 -23.34 29.17 0.56
C GLU A 125 -23.53 29.72 -0.87
N ILE A 126 -22.92 29.08 -1.87
CA ILE A 126 -23.09 29.45 -3.28
C ILE A 126 -24.56 29.27 -3.73
N ALA A 127 -25.18 28.15 -3.36
CA ALA A 127 -26.58 27.89 -3.67
C ALA A 127 -27.50 28.92 -3.01
N GLN A 128 -27.19 29.32 -1.76
CA GLN A 128 -27.93 30.32 -1.00
C GLN A 128 -27.87 31.71 -1.66
N ILE A 129 -26.66 32.18 -2.00
CA ILE A 129 -26.47 33.46 -2.72
C ILE A 129 -27.27 33.45 -4.03
N GLY A 130 -27.29 32.30 -4.74
CA GLY A 130 -28.07 32.14 -5.97
C GLY A 130 -29.57 32.34 -5.79
N VAL A 131 -30.19 31.78 -4.74
CA VAL A 131 -31.64 31.96 -4.50
C VAL A 131 -31.98 33.35 -3.94
N GLU A 132 -31.11 33.92 -3.12
CA GLU A 132 -31.25 35.29 -2.58
C GLU A 132 -31.20 36.33 -3.70
N THR A 133 -30.26 36.17 -4.64
CA THR A 133 -30.15 37.04 -5.82
C THR A 133 -31.46 37.06 -6.63
N ILE A 134 -32.12 35.92 -6.79
CA ILE A 134 -33.39 35.85 -7.51
C ILE A 134 -34.48 36.60 -6.74
N ALA A 135 -34.59 36.38 -5.43
CA ALA A 135 -35.61 37.00 -4.59
C ALA A 135 -35.45 38.53 -4.46
N GLU A 136 -34.21 39.02 -4.49
CA GLU A 136 -33.93 40.46 -4.33
C GLU A 136 -34.02 41.24 -5.64
N GLN A 137 -33.57 40.64 -6.76
CA GLN A 137 -33.33 41.36 -8.01
C GLN A 137 -34.43 41.16 -9.04
N LEU A 138 -35.27 40.14 -8.86
CA LEU A 138 -36.38 39.85 -9.75
C LEU A 138 -37.71 39.84 -8.98
N PRO A 139 -38.84 40.11 -9.66
CA PRO A 139 -40.17 40.06 -9.04
C PRO A 139 -40.67 38.63 -8.82
N TYR A 140 -39.77 37.69 -8.52
CA TYR A 140 -40.07 36.27 -8.34
C TYR A 140 -39.56 35.80 -6.99
N ASP A 141 -40.49 35.51 -6.09
CA ASP A 141 -40.14 35.15 -4.71
C ASP A 141 -39.90 33.66 -4.52
N VAL A 142 -40.10 32.85 -5.57
CA VAL A 142 -40.05 31.38 -5.53
C VAL A 142 -38.88 30.89 -6.38
N ALA A 143 -37.74 30.66 -5.74
CA ALA A 143 -36.54 30.08 -6.34
C ALA A 143 -35.96 28.93 -5.51
N ALA A 144 -35.27 28.01 -6.20
CA ALA A 144 -34.59 26.87 -5.61
C ALA A 144 -33.35 26.46 -6.42
N VAL A 145 -32.27 26.13 -5.73
CA VAL A 145 -31.06 25.52 -6.32
C VAL A 145 -30.99 24.06 -5.92
N ARG A 146 -30.84 23.19 -6.93
CA ARG A 146 -30.56 21.77 -6.76
C ARG A 146 -29.18 21.44 -7.27
N LEU A 147 -28.42 20.65 -6.51
CA LEU A 147 -27.14 20.12 -6.96
C LEU A 147 -27.24 18.60 -7.13
N PHE A 148 -26.57 18.08 -8.15
CA PHE A 148 -26.52 16.65 -8.44
C PHE A 148 -25.62 15.95 -7.42
N ASP A 149 -26.15 14.94 -6.75
CA ASP A 149 -25.37 14.02 -5.93
C ASP A 149 -25.17 12.70 -6.67
N GLU A 150 -23.91 12.30 -6.84
CA GLU A 150 -23.54 11.03 -7.48
C GLU A 150 -23.98 9.82 -6.65
N SER A 151 -24.04 9.94 -5.32
CA SER A 151 -24.32 8.80 -4.42
C SER A 151 -25.79 8.39 -4.45
N SER A 152 -26.69 9.36 -4.45
CA SER A 152 -28.13 9.16 -4.62
C SER A 152 -28.59 9.16 -6.08
N ASN A 153 -27.70 9.56 -7.01
CA ASN A 153 -27.99 9.77 -8.44
C ASN A 153 -29.23 10.66 -8.65
N ALA A 154 -29.34 11.71 -7.85
CA ALA A 154 -30.50 12.60 -7.80
C ALA A 154 -30.09 14.08 -7.71
N LEU A 155 -31.00 14.97 -8.10
CA LEU A 155 -30.86 16.42 -7.92
C LEU A 155 -31.38 16.80 -6.54
N GLU A 156 -30.48 16.95 -5.58
CA GLU A 156 -30.81 17.27 -4.19
C GLU A 156 -31.03 18.76 -4.00
N LEU A 157 -32.05 19.12 -3.24
CA LEU A 157 -32.34 20.50 -2.88
C LEU A 157 -31.28 21.02 -1.89
N ARG A 158 -30.55 22.06 -2.28
CA ARG A 158 -29.47 22.66 -1.47
C ARG A 158 -29.85 24.02 -0.89
N ALA A 159 -30.56 24.83 -1.66
CA ALA A 159 -31.07 26.12 -1.19
C ALA A 159 -32.45 26.43 -1.78
N LEU A 160 -33.25 27.19 -1.03
CA LEU A 160 -34.60 27.58 -1.39
C LEU A 160 -34.97 28.91 -0.73
N THR A 161 -35.77 29.71 -1.44
CA THR A 161 -36.39 30.93 -0.89
C THR A 161 -37.49 30.62 0.12
N ASP A 162 -37.77 31.54 1.05
CA ASP A 162 -38.85 31.37 2.04
C ASP A 162 -40.21 31.08 1.39
N SER A 163 -40.54 31.74 0.27
CA SER A 163 -41.79 31.49 -0.45
C SER A 163 -41.79 30.13 -1.15
N ALA A 164 -40.63 29.63 -1.59
CA ALA A 164 -40.52 28.25 -2.09
C ALA A 164 -40.69 27.22 -0.98
N ALA A 165 -40.19 27.48 0.23
CA ALA A 165 -40.41 26.64 1.41
C ALA A 165 -41.90 26.52 1.73
N ALA A 166 -42.58 27.67 1.83
CA ALA A 166 -44.00 27.74 2.13
C ALA A 166 -44.86 27.05 1.05
N LEU A 167 -44.45 27.15 -0.21
CA LEU A 167 -45.13 26.47 -1.31
C LEU A 167 -45.00 24.94 -1.19
N LEU A 168 -43.80 24.43 -0.94
CA LEU A 168 -43.53 23.00 -0.73
C LEU A 168 -44.33 22.41 0.45
N ASP A 169 -44.49 23.16 1.53
CA ASP A 169 -45.28 22.74 2.70
C ASP A 169 -46.80 22.71 2.43
N SER A 170 -47.28 23.56 1.51
CA SER A 170 -48.72 23.74 1.24
C SER A 170 -49.26 22.85 0.11
N GLU A 171 -48.42 22.46 -0.85
CA GLU A 171 -48.78 21.67 -2.03
C GLU A 171 -47.86 20.43 -2.12
N PRO A 172 -48.24 19.29 -1.50
CA PRO A 172 -47.40 18.08 -1.40
C PRO A 172 -47.09 17.39 -2.75
N ALA A 173 -47.63 17.91 -3.84
CA ALA A 173 -47.46 17.38 -5.20
C ALA A 173 -46.71 18.34 -6.12
N TYR A 174 -46.11 19.43 -5.60
CA TYR A 174 -45.18 20.23 -6.37
C TYR A 174 -43.82 19.52 -6.45
N ASP A 175 -43.83 18.38 -7.14
CA ASP A 175 -42.65 17.58 -7.41
C ASP A 175 -41.70 18.37 -8.31
N LEU A 176 -40.76 19.08 -7.71
CA LEU A 176 -39.69 19.77 -8.41
C LEU A 176 -38.68 18.79 -9.05
N GLU A 177 -38.83 17.47 -8.84
CA GLU A 177 -38.12 16.42 -9.59
C GLU A 177 -38.75 16.14 -10.97
N ALA A 178 -39.96 16.66 -11.25
CA ALA A 178 -40.68 16.42 -12.50
C ALA A 178 -39.93 17.01 -13.70
N THR A 179 -39.14 16.13 -14.34
CA THR A 179 -38.51 16.14 -15.69
C THR A 179 -37.86 17.41 -16.21
N TYR A 180 -38.39 18.63 -16.03
CA TYR A 180 -37.88 19.86 -16.59
C TYR A 180 -36.56 20.32 -15.95
N ALA A 181 -36.46 20.32 -14.62
CA ALA A 181 -35.21 20.64 -13.93
C ALA A 181 -34.08 19.64 -14.28
N GLY A 182 -34.40 18.34 -14.30
CA GLY A 182 -33.48 17.30 -14.73
C GLY A 182 -33.16 17.34 -16.23
N THR A 183 -34.09 17.83 -17.07
CA THR A 183 -33.86 17.99 -18.51
C THR A 183 -32.98 19.19 -18.80
N ALA A 184 -33.17 20.31 -18.10
CA ALA A 184 -32.28 21.47 -18.18
C ALA A 184 -30.85 21.08 -17.79
N TYR A 185 -30.69 20.33 -16.68
CA TYR A 185 -29.39 19.78 -16.27
C TYR A 185 -28.76 18.89 -17.36
N ARG A 186 -29.49 17.89 -17.86
CA ARG A 186 -28.96 16.95 -18.87
C ARG A 186 -28.68 17.58 -20.23
N ARG A 187 -29.51 18.54 -20.66
CA ARG A 187 -29.34 19.23 -21.96
C ARG A 187 -28.31 20.35 -21.90
N GLY A 188 -28.04 20.90 -20.72
CA GLY A 188 -27.15 22.06 -20.57
C GLY A 188 -27.74 23.36 -21.14
N GLU A 189 -29.06 23.42 -21.33
CA GLU A 189 -29.77 24.58 -21.88
C GLU A 189 -30.91 25.02 -20.95
N PRO A 190 -31.18 26.34 -20.84
CA PRO A 190 -32.34 26.85 -20.13
C PRO A 190 -33.65 26.30 -20.71
N LEU A 191 -34.59 25.98 -19.83
CA LEU A 191 -35.92 25.52 -20.20
C LEU A 191 -36.96 26.40 -19.56
N VAL A 192 -37.75 27.07 -20.40
CA VAL A 192 -38.94 27.83 -20.01
C VAL A 192 -40.14 26.92 -20.23
N ASN A 193 -40.92 26.70 -19.18
CA ASN A 193 -42.18 26.01 -19.22
C ASN A 193 -43.30 27.02 -19.02
N ASP A 194 -44.05 27.29 -20.09
CA ASP A 194 -45.28 28.09 -20.04
C ASP A 194 -46.50 27.13 -20.08
N PRO A 195 -47.30 27.05 -19.01
CA PRO A 195 -48.47 26.18 -18.93
C PRO A 195 -49.54 26.50 -19.97
N THR A 196 -49.51 27.66 -20.62
CA THR A 196 -50.48 28.05 -21.65
C THR A 196 -50.17 27.50 -23.05
N ASP A 197 -48.97 26.92 -23.26
CA ASP A 197 -48.51 26.40 -24.56
C ASP A 197 -48.82 24.90 -24.78
N ASP A 198 -49.32 24.16 -23.78
CA ASP A 198 -49.70 22.74 -23.90
C ASP A 198 -51.24 22.55 -23.90
N PRO A 199 -51.87 22.29 -25.06
CA PRO A 199 -53.33 22.11 -25.17
C PRO A 199 -53.86 20.80 -24.57
N LEU A 200 -53.01 19.91 -24.05
CA LEU A 200 -53.38 18.64 -23.40
C LEU A 200 -53.18 18.65 -21.87
N ALA A 201 -52.71 19.76 -21.30
CA ALA A 201 -52.46 19.85 -19.87
C ALA A 201 -53.80 20.01 -19.10
N ASP A 202 -53.98 19.19 -18.06
CA ASP A 202 -55.19 19.12 -17.21
C ASP A 202 -55.49 20.49 -16.58
N GLU A 203 -56.75 20.86 -16.31
CA GLU A 203 -57.22 22.20 -15.86
C GLU A 203 -56.55 22.76 -14.57
N HIS A 204 -55.60 22.03 -13.98
CA HIS A 204 -54.73 22.39 -12.85
C HIS A 204 -53.28 22.73 -13.26
N VAL A 205 -53.03 23.15 -14.51
CA VAL A 205 -51.67 23.36 -15.05
C VAL A 205 -50.90 24.41 -14.23
N GLY A 206 -49.72 24.01 -13.76
CA GLY A 206 -48.88 24.73 -12.80
C GLY A 206 -48.39 26.11 -13.27
N ARG A 207 -47.70 26.82 -12.37
CA ARG A 207 -47.19 28.18 -12.64
C ARG A 207 -46.10 28.13 -13.72
N PRO A 208 -45.93 29.20 -14.55
CA PRO A 208 -44.79 29.29 -15.44
C PRO A 208 -43.50 29.06 -14.65
N SER A 209 -42.61 28.20 -15.18
CA SER A 209 -41.35 27.84 -14.52
C SER A 209 -40.17 27.98 -15.47
N LEU A 210 -39.05 28.46 -14.94
CA LEU A 210 -37.78 28.60 -15.63
C LEU A 210 -36.75 27.71 -14.93
N HIS A 211 -36.10 26.85 -15.69
CA HIS A 211 -35.06 25.95 -15.21
C HIS A 211 -33.77 26.21 -15.97
N VAL A 212 -32.75 26.68 -15.27
CA VAL A 212 -31.44 26.98 -15.83
C VAL A 212 -30.41 25.98 -15.28
N PRO A 213 -29.58 25.37 -16.13
CA PRO A 213 -28.49 24.53 -15.66
C PRO A 213 -27.45 25.35 -14.89
N VAL A 214 -27.09 24.87 -13.72
CA VAL A 214 -25.85 25.23 -13.04
C VAL A 214 -24.79 24.28 -13.59
N GLN A 215 -24.04 24.75 -14.59
CA GLN A 215 -23.24 23.91 -15.51
C GLN A 215 -22.51 22.76 -14.82
N GLY A 216 -22.89 21.51 -15.12
CA GLY A 216 -22.24 20.30 -14.58
C GLY A 216 -22.50 20.00 -13.10
N PHE A 217 -23.15 20.89 -12.36
CA PHE A 217 -23.39 20.74 -10.92
C PHE A 217 -24.86 20.62 -10.55
N GLY A 218 -25.80 21.13 -11.35
CA GLY A 218 -27.23 21.00 -11.06
C GLY A 218 -28.14 21.98 -11.80
N THR A 219 -29.19 22.47 -11.14
CA THR A 219 -30.22 23.34 -11.74
C THR A 219 -30.67 24.43 -10.79
N LEU A 220 -30.80 25.65 -11.31
CA LEU A 220 -31.49 26.78 -10.69
C LEU A 220 -32.91 26.87 -11.28
N SER A 221 -33.92 26.79 -10.42
CA SER A 221 -35.33 26.85 -10.79
C SER A 221 -35.97 28.11 -10.23
N VAL A 222 -36.75 28.80 -11.06
CA VAL A 222 -37.53 29.99 -10.69
C VAL A 222 -38.98 29.77 -11.13
N LEU A 223 -39.94 30.10 -10.27
CA LEU A 223 -41.37 30.00 -10.58
C LEU A 223 -41.97 31.40 -10.62
N ALA A 224 -42.77 31.67 -11.65
CA ALA A 224 -43.52 32.91 -11.75
C ALA A 224 -44.70 32.91 -10.75
N THR A 225 -44.96 34.06 -10.12
CA THR A 225 -46.16 34.25 -9.28
C THR A 225 -47.40 34.59 -10.11
N ASP A 226 -47.20 35.09 -11.33
CA ASP A 226 -48.23 35.65 -12.20
C ASP A 226 -48.26 34.92 -13.56
N ALA A 227 -49.40 34.97 -14.26
CA ALA A 227 -49.62 34.28 -15.54
C ALA A 227 -48.85 34.88 -16.75
N ASN A 228 -48.03 35.92 -16.56
CA ASN A 228 -47.33 36.62 -17.64
C ASN A 228 -45.96 36.02 -18.02
N GLY A 229 -45.58 34.88 -17.44
CA GLY A 229 -44.36 34.14 -17.81
C GLY A 229 -43.05 34.88 -17.52
N PHE A 230 -41.99 34.54 -18.25
CA PHE A 230 -40.65 35.12 -18.13
C PHE A 230 -40.29 35.94 -19.37
N ASP A 231 -39.84 37.18 -19.18
CA ASP A 231 -39.30 37.98 -20.28
C ASP A 231 -37.89 37.50 -20.70
N GLU A 232 -37.46 37.82 -21.93
CA GLU A 232 -36.16 37.41 -22.49
C GLU A 232 -34.98 37.90 -21.63
N GLY A 233 -35.10 39.08 -21.02
CA GLY A 233 -34.07 39.64 -20.14
C GLY A 233 -33.96 38.90 -18.80
N VAL A 234 -35.07 38.39 -18.27
CA VAL A 234 -35.11 37.54 -17.08
C VAL A 234 -34.47 36.19 -17.39
N VAL A 235 -34.83 35.56 -18.51
CA VAL A 235 -34.24 34.28 -18.91
C VAL A 235 -32.73 34.42 -19.04
N GLU A 236 -32.25 35.49 -19.69
CA GLU A 236 -30.81 35.71 -19.83
C GLU A 236 -30.12 36.04 -18.50
N PHE A 237 -30.76 36.81 -17.60
CA PHE A 237 -30.20 37.07 -16.27
C PHE A 237 -30.05 35.77 -15.45
N VAL A 238 -31.10 34.95 -15.36
CA VAL A 238 -31.06 33.69 -14.61
C VAL A 238 -30.08 32.71 -15.26
N ARG A 239 -29.99 32.72 -16.61
CA ARG A 239 -28.98 31.95 -17.35
C ARG A 239 -27.56 32.34 -16.96
N LEU A 240 -27.25 33.64 -16.96
CA LEU A 240 -25.94 34.15 -16.58
C LEU A 240 -25.62 33.86 -15.11
N LEU A 241 -26.62 33.96 -14.23
CA LEU A 241 -26.47 33.56 -12.84
C LEU A 241 -26.15 32.06 -12.72
N GLY A 242 -26.87 31.19 -13.42
CA GLY A 242 -26.58 29.74 -13.45
C GLY A 242 -25.17 29.40 -13.94
N VAL A 243 -24.67 30.12 -14.96
CA VAL A 243 -23.27 30.01 -15.40
C VAL A 243 -22.30 30.46 -14.31
N THR A 244 -22.57 31.59 -13.67
CA THR A 244 -21.71 32.16 -12.62
C THR A 244 -21.64 31.24 -11.40
N LEU A 245 -22.78 30.71 -10.95
CA LEU A 245 -22.86 29.69 -9.90
C LEU A 245 -22.03 28.45 -10.26
N GLY A 246 -22.14 27.96 -11.51
CA GLY A 246 -21.37 26.80 -11.97
C GLY A 246 -19.85 27.01 -11.92
N ILE A 247 -19.37 28.19 -12.37
CA ILE A 247 -17.94 28.54 -12.33
C ILE A 247 -17.40 28.56 -10.90
N VAL A 248 -18.16 29.14 -9.96
CA VAL A 248 -17.74 29.28 -8.57
C VAL A 248 -17.81 27.92 -7.85
N LEU A 249 -18.82 27.10 -8.14
CA LEU A 249 -18.90 25.71 -7.66
C LEU A 249 -17.73 24.86 -8.17
N GLU A 250 -17.32 25.03 -9.45
CA GLU A 250 -16.14 24.36 -10.00
C GLU A 250 -14.88 24.75 -9.22
N ARG A 251 -14.71 26.04 -8.94
CA ARG A 251 -13.57 26.55 -8.15
C ARG A 251 -13.55 25.94 -6.75
N VAL A 252 -14.65 26.04 -6.00
CA VAL A 252 -14.72 25.56 -4.61
C VAL A 252 -14.54 24.05 -4.53
N THR A 253 -15.16 23.29 -5.44
CA THR A 253 -15.01 21.84 -5.52
C THR A 253 -13.57 21.45 -5.83
N ARG A 254 -12.96 22.10 -6.82
CA ARG A 254 -11.56 21.84 -7.20
C ARG A 254 -10.58 22.18 -6.09
N GLU A 255 -10.75 23.31 -5.41
CA GLU A 255 -9.92 23.68 -4.27
C GLU A 255 -10.05 22.68 -3.14
N ARG A 256 -11.27 22.22 -2.84
CA ARG A 256 -11.52 21.19 -1.84
C ARG A 256 -10.82 19.88 -2.18
N THR A 257 -11.00 19.37 -3.41
CA THR A 257 -10.32 18.15 -3.87
C THR A 257 -8.79 18.31 -3.83
N LEU A 258 -8.26 19.46 -4.21
CA LEU A 258 -6.81 19.71 -4.14
C LEU A 258 -6.29 19.77 -2.70
N ARG A 259 -7.06 20.34 -1.76
CA ARG A 259 -6.71 20.33 -0.32
C ARG A 259 -6.73 18.90 0.21
N GLU A 260 -7.78 18.14 -0.08
CA GLU A 260 -7.90 16.73 0.32
C GLU A 260 -6.73 15.88 -0.21
N GLN A 261 -6.37 16.02 -1.49
CA GLN A 261 -5.21 15.34 -2.09
C GLN A 261 -3.88 15.76 -1.47
N ARG A 262 -3.70 17.04 -1.16
CA ARG A 262 -2.48 17.55 -0.48
C ARG A 262 -2.37 16.99 0.92
N ASP A 263 -3.46 16.99 1.68
CA ASP A 263 -3.50 16.45 3.03
C ASP A 263 -3.22 14.93 3.03
N GLU A 264 -3.75 14.20 2.04
CA GLU A 264 -3.42 12.79 1.82
C GLU A 264 -1.92 12.58 1.56
N LEU A 265 -1.33 13.36 0.64
CA LEU A 265 0.10 13.30 0.32
C LEU A 265 0.99 13.64 1.52
N ASP A 266 0.67 14.70 2.26
CA ASP A 266 1.42 15.12 3.44
C ASP A 266 1.36 14.05 4.54
N ARG A 267 0.19 13.43 4.73
CA ARG A 267 0.02 12.31 5.66
C ARG A 267 0.85 11.10 5.23
N SER A 268 0.80 10.73 3.96
CA SER A 268 1.61 9.64 3.37
C SER A 268 3.11 9.90 3.52
N ASN A 269 3.56 11.13 3.28
CA ASN A 269 4.96 11.52 3.43
C ASN A 269 5.42 11.45 4.90
N ARG A 270 4.55 11.77 5.86
CA ARG A 270 4.87 11.66 7.29
C ARG A 270 5.06 10.21 7.74
N VAL A 271 4.18 9.30 7.33
CA VAL A 271 4.32 7.86 7.63
C VAL A 271 5.60 7.30 6.99
N ASN A 272 5.86 7.66 5.72
CA ASN A 272 7.09 7.26 5.02
C ASN A 272 8.36 7.73 5.72
N ALA A 273 8.38 8.99 6.15
CA ALA A 273 9.51 9.57 6.86
C ALA A 273 9.75 8.84 8.18
N LEU A 274 8.68 8.54 8.93
CA LEU A 274 8.75 7.77 10.16
C LEU A 274 9.34 6.37 9.92
N VAL A 275 8.78 5.60 8.99
CA VAL A 275 9.25 4.23 8.70
C VAL A 275 10.71 4.22 8.28
N ARG A 276 11.12 5.13 7.38
CA ARG A 276 12.53 5.24 6.95
C ARG A 276 13.46 5.59 8.10
N ASP A 277 13.05 6.50 8.98
CA ASP A 277 13.82 6.93 10.14
C ASP A 277 13.98 5.79 11.16
N ILE A 278 12.93 4.99 11.37
CA ILE A 278 13.01 3.75 12.16
C ILE A 278 13.99 2.78 11.52
N ILE A 279 13.82 2.44 10.23
CA ILE A 279 14.68 1.50 9.49
C ILE A 279 16.15 1.89 9.59
N GLN A 280 16.48 3.18 9.40
CA GLN A 280 17.86 3.66 9.52
C GLN A 280 18.43 3.43 10.92
N SER A 281 17.60 3.59 11.94
CA SER A 281 18.01 3.42 13.34
C SER A 281 18.20 1.94 13.72
N LEU A 282 17.50 1.04 13.04
CA LEU A 282 17.69 -0.39 13.22
C LEU A 282 19.06 -0.89 12.76
N LEU A 283 19.71 -0.18 11.84
CA LEU A 283 21.04 -0.56 11.34
C LEU A 283 22.14 -0.44 12.40
N ASP A 284 21.98 0.46 13.37
CA ASP A 284 22.96 0.70 14.43
C ASP A 284 22.70 -0.14 15.69
N ALA A 285 21.53 -0.79 15.77
CA ALA A 285 21.12 -1.53 16.95
C ALA A 285 21.92 -2.85 17.11
N SER A 286 22.45 -3.06 18.31
CA SER A 286 23.33 -4.19 18.64
C SER A 286 22.61 -5.31 19.40
N THR A 287 21.40 -5.04 19.88
CA THR A 287 20.60 -6.01 20.65
C THR A 287 19.14 -6.02 20.20
N ARG A 288 18.47 -7.16 20.40
CA ARG A 288 17.03 -7.28 20.14
C ARG A 288 16.21 -6.28 20.95
N SER A 289 16.54 -6.07 22.22
CA SER A 289 15.84 -5.09 23.06
C SER A 289 16.01 -3.66 22.54
N GLU A 290 17.19 -3.30 22.04
CA GLU A 290 17.44 -1.99 21.44
C GLU A 290 16.64 -1.77 20.15
N ILE A 291 16.52 -2.80 19.30
CA ILE A 291 15.64 -2.80 18.13
C ILE A 291 14.19 -2.55 18.57
N GLU A 292 13.68 -3.35 19.51
CA GLU A 292 12.29 -3.29 19.95
C GLU A 292 11.94 -1.93 20.57
N SER A 293 12.79 -1.39 21.46
CA SER A 293 12.59 -0.08 22.08
C SER A 293 12.65 1.05 21.06
N THR A 294 13.62 1.02 20.13
CA THR A 294 13.76 2.06 19.08
C THR A 294 12.51 2.14 18.21
N ILE A 295 11.93 0.99 17.82
CA ILE A 295 10.70 0.95 17.03
C ILE A 295 9.56 1.62 17.79
N CYS A 296 9.28 1.18 19.02
CA CYS A 296 8.14 1.67 19.80
C CYS A 296 8.28 3.17 20.13
N GLU A 297 9.46 3.60 20.56
CA GLU A 297 9.72 5.00 20.92
C GLU A 297 9.57 5.95 19.73
N ARG A 298 10.10 5.58 18.55
CA ARG A 298 10.00 6.43 17.35
C ARG A 298 8.58 6.50 16.80
N ILE A 299 7.83 5.39 16.84
CA ILE A 299 6.43 5.37 16.42
C ILE A 299 5.61 6.37 17.24
N VAL A 300 5.75 6.35 18.56
CA VAL A 300 5.01 7.27 19.45
C VAL A 300 5.53 8.70 19.34
N ALA A 301 6.83 8.91 19.17
CA ALA A 301 7.43 10.24 19.01
C ALA A 301 7.00 10.97 17.73
N SER A 302 6.33 10.28 16.79
CA SER A 302 5.82 10.87 15.54
C SER A 302 4.52 11.65 15.69
N ASP A 303 3.85 11.55 16.86
CA ASP A 303 2.49 12.06 17.12
C ASP A 303 1.39 11.48 16.18
N LEU A 304 1.72 10.51 15.33
CA LEU A 304 0.77 9.82 14.46
C LEU A 304 0.08 8.63 15.17
N TYR A 305 0.76 8.08 16.18
CA TYR A 305 0.35 6.91 16.95
C TYR A 305 0.44 7.23 18.43
N GLU A 306 -0.57 6.81 19.19
CA GLU A 306 -0.68 7.13 20.62
C GLU A 306 0.03 6.09 21.49
N TYR A 307 0.04 4.83 21.03
CA TYR A 307 0.65 3.70 21.74
C TYR A 307 1.22 2.67 20.76
N ALA A 308 2.36 2.08 21.11
CA ALA A 308 2.99 1.00 20.35
C ALA A 308 3.62 -0.03 21.30
N TRP A 309 3.50 -1.31 20.99
CA TRP A 309 4.15 -2.37 21.74
C TRP A 309 4.57 -3.54 20.83
N ILE A 310 5.59 -4.29 21.26
CA ILE A 310 6.06 -5.48 20.56
C ILE A 310 5.86 -6.70 21.46
N GLY A 311 5.26 -7.74 20.89
CA GLY A 311 5.08 -9.05 21.49
C GLY A 311 6.00 -10.10 20.89
N LYS A 312 6.40 -11.08 21.69
CA LYS A 312 7.15 -12.27 21.29
C LYS A 312 6.22 -13.47 21.33
N LEU A 313 6.35 -14.37 20.36
CA LEU A 313 5.73 -15.68 20.47
C LEU A 313 6.38 -16.46 21.62
N GLY A 314 5.57 -16.85 22.59
CA GLY A 314 5.90 -17.81 23.64
C GLY A 314 5.68 -19.25 23.20
N SER A 315 5.83 -20.18 24.15
CA SER A 315 5.83 -21.64 23.92
C SER A 315 4.46 -22.22 23.53
N ASP A 316 3.37 -21.53 23.88
CA ASP A 316 1.97 -21.99 23.71
C ASP A 316 1.21 -21.14 22.66
N ASP A 317 1.91 -20.59 21.66
CA ASP A 317 1.40 -19.53 20.75
C ASP A 317 0.88 -18.27 21.47
N GLU A 318 1.14 -18.14 22.78
CA GLU A 318 0.82 -16.96 23.57
C GLU A 318 1.80 -15.83 23.26
N ILE A 319 1.27 -14.65 22.96
CA ILE A 319 2.09 -13.49 22.61
C ILE A 319 2.42 -12.72 23.86
N VAL A 320 3.67 -12.84 24.30
CA VAL A 320 4.18 -12.20 25.51
C VAL A 320 4.78 -10.84 25.15
N PRO A 321 4.27 -9.74 25.69
CA PRO A 321 4.78 -8.39 25.45
C PRO A 321 6.20 -8.25 25.97
N SER A 322 7.10 -7.71 25.14
CA SER A 322 8.49 -7.48 25.53
C SER A 322 8.85 -6.01 25.71
N THR A 323 8.19 -5.11 25.00
CA THR A 323 8.47 -3.67 25.02
C THR A 323 7.22 -2.90 24.63
N SER A 324 7.09 -1.70 25.18
CA SER A 324 5.99 -0.77 24.92
C SER A 324 6.48 0.68 25.02
N ALA A 325 5.79 1.57 24.32
CA ALA A 325 5.95 3.02 24.40
C ALA A 325 4.58 3.71 24.24
N GLY A 326 4.44 4.90 24.84
CA GLY A 326 3.21 5.69 24.84
C GLY A 326 2.40 5.53 26.14
N ASP A 327 1.45 6.43 26.34
CA ASP A 327 0.59 6.45 27.52
C ASP A 327 -0.68 5.65 27.21
N ALA A 328 -0.70 4.38 27.61
CA ALA A 328 -1.89 3.54 27.45
C ALA A 328 -2.96 3.96 28.47
N THR A 329 -3.74 4.99 28.15
CA THR A 329 -4.94 5.33 28.93
C THR A 329 -6.10 4.35 28.69
N GLY A 330 -5.96 3.40 27.75
CA GLY A 330 -6.99 2.44 27.34
C GLY A 330 -6.57 0.96 27.35
N THR A 331 -7.54 0.13 27.76
CA THR A 331 -7.87 -1.30 27.62
C THR A 331 -7.04 -2.32 26.81
N LEU A 332 -5.94 -1.95 26.15
CA LEU A 332 -5.12 -2.86 25.31
C LEU A 332 -3.73 -3.17 25.88
N HIS A 333 -3.45 -2.74 27.11
CA HIS A 333 -2.29 -3.28 27.80
C HIS A 333 -2.51 -4.80 28.00
N PRO A 334 -1.51 -5.65 27.77
CA PRO A 334 -1.59 -7.11 27.99
C PRO A 334 -1.90 -7.55 29.43
N THR A 335 -2.01 -6.59 30.36
CA THR A 335 -2.47 -6.80 31.74
C THR A 335 -3.83 -6.14 32.03
N ALA A 336 -4.45 -5.49 31.05
CA ALA A 336 -5.77 -4.88 31.14
C ALA A 336 -6.81 -5.92 30.73
N GLY A 337 -7.15 -6.85 31.63
CA GLY A 337 -8.11 -7.93 31.41
C GLY A 337 -9.55 -7.46 31.15
N THR A 338 -9.79 -6.88 29.97
CA THR A 338 -11.10 -6.42 29.49
C THR A 338 -11.43 -7.13 28.18
N GLY A 339 -12.72 -7.40 27.89
CA GLY A 339 -13.14 -8.09 26.65
C GLY A 339 -12.81 -7.33 25.36
N LEU A 340 -12.48 -6.04 25.45
CA LEU A 340 -11.91 -5.25 24.35
C LEU A 340 -10.52 -5.78 23.92
N PHE A 341 -9.78 -6.43 24.82
CA PHE A 341 -8.49 -7.08 24.50
C PHE A 341 -8.65 -8.31 23.59
N GLU A 342 -9.79 -9.01 23.64
CA GLU A 342 -10.01 -10.25 22.87
C GLU A 342 -10.05 -10.00 21.35
N ALA A 343 -10.74 -8.95 20.89
CA ALA A 343 -10.80 -8.63 19.45
C ALA A 343 -9.45 -8.15 18.88
N GLY A 344 -8.62 -7.52 19.71
CA GLY A 344 -7.24 -7.18 19.36
C GLY A 344 -6.35 -8.43 19.29
N MET A 345 -6.56 -9.40 20.18
CA MET A 345 -5.84 -10.67 20.18
C MET A 345 -6.17 -11.54 18.96
N ASP A 346 -7.41 -11.52 18.47
CA ASP A 346 -7.78 -12.21 17.22
C ASP A 346 -6.98 -11.63 16.03
N ALA A 347 -6.90 -10.31 15.89
CA ALA A 347 -6.12 -9.65 14.85
C ALA A 347 -4.63 -10.00 14.92
N ILE A 348 -4.08 -10.09 16.14
CA ILE A 348 -2.69 -10.47 16.34
C ILE A 348 -2.47 -11.94 15.97
N SER A 349 -3.38 -12.83 16.37
CA SER A 349 -3.33 -14.25 16.02
C SER A 349 -3.43 -14.47 14.50
N ASP A 350 -4.35 -13.75 13.85
CA ASP A 350 -4.53 -13.79 12.40
C ASP A 350 -3.29 -13.27 11.67
N ALA A 351 -2.69 -12.15 12.12
CA ALA A 351 -1.43 -11.63 11.56
C ALA A 351 -0.26 -12.61 11.72
N VAL A 352 -0.21 -13.37 12.81
CA VAL A 352 0.80 -14.43 12.99
C VAL A 352 0.54 -15.62 12.08
N ALA A 353 -0.73 -15.98 11.87
CA ALA A 353 -1.10 -17.10 11.02
C ALA A 353 -0.93 -16.79 9.52
N SER A 354 -1.26 -15.57 9.10
CA SER A 354 -1.22 -15.12 7.71
C SER A 354 0.14 -14.58 7.29
N GLY A 355 0.89 -13.96 8.23
CA GLY A 355 2.07 -13.17 7.91
C GLY A 355 1.75 -11.79 7.31
N GLU A 356 0.47 -11.41 7.25
CA GLU A 356 0.01 -10.13 6.70
C GLU A 356 -0.42 -9.16 7.82
N ILE A 357 -0.52 -7.87 7.49
CA ILE A 357 -0.98 -6.86 8.46
C ILE A 357 -2.49 -6.97 8.65
N GLU A 358 -2.90 -7.25 9.88
CA GLU A 358 -4.31 -7.24 10.27
C GLU A 358 -4.69 -5.96 10.99
N THR A 359 -5.89 -5.45 10.70
CA THR A 359 -6.39 -4.23 11.33
C THR A 359 -7.81 -4.39 11.83
N VAL A 360 -8.07 -3.97 13.06
CA VAL A 360 -9.40 -4.01 13.65
C VAL A 360 -9.80 -2.63 14.13
N ARG A 361 -11.07 -2.27 13.87
CA ARG A 361 -11.71 -1.06 14.39
C ARG A 361 -12.35 -1.39 15.72
N GLN A 362 -12.08 -0.59 16.73
CA GLN A 362 -12.60 -0.80 18.07
C GLN A 362 -13.37 0.43 18.56
N TYR A 363 -14.59 0.19 19.03
CA TYR A 363 -15.44 1.23 19.62
C TYR A 363 -15.33 1.15 21.14
N HIS A 364 -15.09 2.29 21.80
CA HIS A 364 -15.24 2.39 23.24
C HIS A 364 -16.72 2.21 23.59
N VAL A 365 -17.04 1.16 24.35
CA VAL A 365 -18.35 1.01 24.99
C VAL A 365 -18.14 1.08 26.49
N ALA A 366 -18.29 2.27 27.05
CA ALA A 366 -18.28 2.47 28.49
C ALA A 366 -19.57 1.91 29.12
N GLY A 367 -19.56 0.65 29.54
CA GLY A 367 -20.63 0.07 30.34
C GLY A 367 -20.73 -1.44 30.17
N GLN A 368 -20.57 -2.18 31.27
CA GLN A 368 -20.97 -3.59 31.35
C GLN A 368 -22.49 -3.65 31.19
N ASP A 369 -22.99 -3.88 29.98
CA ASP A 369 -24.26 -4.56 29.66
C ASP A 369 -24.48 -4.52 28.13
N VAL A 370 -24.00 -5.55 27.42
CA VAL A 370 -24.13 -5.70 25.96
C VAL A 370 -25.44 -6.41 25.58
N GLU A 371 -26.53 -6.08 26.24
CA GLU A 371 -27.87 -6.49 25.83
C GLU A 371 -28.82 -5.30 25.84
N SER A 372 -29.09 -4.77 24.64
CA SER A 372 -30.00 -3.65 24.32
C SER A 372 -29.42 -2.26 24.46
N SER A 373 -29.06 -1.66 23.33
CA SER A 373 -29.55 -0.33 22.97
C SER A 373 -29.22 -0.02 21.51
N ALA A 374 -30.27 0.04 20.69
CA ALA A 374 -30.29 0.83 19.47
C ALA A 374 -30.31 2.32 19.85
N SER A 375 -29.56 3.13 19.12
CA SER A 375 -29.27 4.57 19.32
C SER A 375 -28.06 4.88 20.21
N VAL A 376 -26.89 4.88 19.56
CA VAL A 376 -25.70 5.62 20.03
C VAL A 376 -25.62 6.85 19.15
N THR A 377 -26.01 8.01 19.67
CA THR A 377 -26.01 9.29 18.93
C THR A 377 -24.87 10.23 19.37
N ASP A 378 -23.96 9.76 20.21
CA ASP A 378 -22.64 10.37 20.44
C ASP A 378 -21.61 9.26 20.31
N ALA A 379 -20.99 9.13 19.13
CA ALA A 379 -19.93 8.15 18.90
C ALA A 379 -18.66 8.63 19.61
N GLU A 380 -18.31 7.98 20.72
CA GLU A 380 -16.98 8.11 21.34
C GLU A 380 -15.87 7.78 20.32
N PRO A 381 -14.65 8.33 20.49
CA PRO A 381 -13.55 8.09 19.54
C PRO A 381 -13.28 6.59 19.41
N PHE A 382 -13.33 6.10 18.16
CA PHE A 382 -12.92 4.76 17.82
C PHE A 382 -11.38 4.70 17.77
N GLU A 383 -10.81 3.59 18.25
CA GLU A 383 -9.38 3.30 18.10
C GLU A 383 -9.21 2.26 16.99
N VAL A 384 -8.20 2.44 16.16
CA VAL A 384 -7.78 1.47 15.15
C VAL A 384 -6.49 0.83 15.62
N VAL A 385 -6.52 -0.50 15.69
CA VAL A 385 -5.36 -1.32 16.05
C VAL A 385 -4.84 -1.99 14.79
N ALA A 386 -3.53 -1.90 14.56
CA ALA A 386 -2.86 -2.65 13.51
C ALA A 386 -1.83 -3.60 14.13
N ALA A 387 -1.92 -4.88 13.76
CA ALA A 387 -0.97 -5.93 14.11
C ALA A 387 -0.05 -6.18 12.92
N ILE A 388 1.24 -5.96 13.12
CA ILE A 388 2.28 -5.98 12.08
C ILE A 388 3.28 -7.10 12.42
N PRO A 389 3.32 -8.19 11.64
CA PRO A 389 4.22 -9.29 11.91
C PRO A 389 5.68 -8.88 11.65
N LEU A 390 6.58 -9.25 12.56
CA LEU A 390 8.02 -9.05 12.43
C LEU A 390 8.63 -10.30 11.79
N GLU A 391 8.55 -10.40 10.47
CA GLU A 391 8.92 -11.60 9.72
C GLU A 391 10.29 -11.50 9.05
N HIS A 392 11.02 -12.61 8.97
CA HIS A 392 12.10 -12.76 8.00
C HIS A 392 12.18 -14.19 7.48
N ARG A 393 12.12 -14.37 6.14
CA ARG A 393 12.15 -15.67 5.45
C ARG A 393 11.11 -16.65 6.01
N LEU A 394 9.85 -16.24 6.10
CA LEU A 394 8.73 -17.06 6.59
C LEU A 394 8.82 -17.44 8.08
N ARG A 395 9.65 -16.73 8.86
CA ARG A 395 9.73 -16.86 10.31
C ARG A 395 9.31 -15.56 10.98
N ILE A 396 8.25 -15.62 11.77
CA ILE A 396 7.78 -14.51 12.59
C ILE A 396 8.55 -14.51 13.92
N TYR A 397 9.23 -13.41 14.22
CA TYR A 397 10.02 -13.23 15.44
C TYR A 397 9.21 -12.55 16.55
N GLY A 398 8.08 -11.93 16.20
CA GLY A 398 7.18 -11.21 17.08
C GLY A 398 6.13 -10.44 16.28
N VAL A 399 5.30 -9.68 16.97
CA VAL A 399 4.30 -8.80 16.36
C VAL A 399 4.44 -7.41 16.96
N LEU A 400 4.50 -6.40 16.11
CA LEU A 400 4.38 -4.99 16.49
C LEU A 400 2.89 -4.61 16.43
N VAL A 401 2.38 -4.04 17.50
CA VAL A 401 1.01 -3.56 17.58
C VAL A 401 1.03 -2.06 17.77
N VAL A 402 0.33 -1.34 16.89
CA VAL A 402 0.20 0.12 16.93
C VAL A 402 -1.25 0.54 17.03
N ASN A 403 -1.50 1.65 17.73
CA ASN A 403 -2.82 2.21 17.92
C ASN A 403 -2.89 3.66 17.41
N THR A 404 -3.99 4.00 16.74
CA THR A 404 -4.33 5.37 16.37
C THR A 404 -5.83 5.64 16.43
N THR A 405 -6.21 6.86 16.78
CA THR A 405 -7.60 7.37 16.67
C THR A 405 -7.96 7.82 15.25
N ARG A 406 -6.99 7.80 14.32
CA ARG A 406 -7.14 8.32 12.96
C ARG A 406 -7.09 7.20 11.92
N MET A 407 -8.27 6.78 11.45
CA MET A 407 -8.42 5.72 10.45
C MET A 407 -7.58 5.91 9.18
N GLU A 408 -7.50 7.15 8.70
CA GLU A 408 -6.86 7.51 7.43
C GLU A 408 -5.34 7.25 7.44
N ILE A 409 -4.73 7.08 8.62
CA ILE A 409 -3.29 6.82 8.75
C ILE A 409 -2.95 5.37 8.36
N LEU A 410 -3.89 4.43 8.47
CA LEU A 410 -3.69 3.00 8.13
C LEU A 410 -4.29 2.65 6.75
N GLY A 411 -4.14 3.54 5.76
CA GLY A 411 -4.51 3.27 4.37
C GLY A 411 -3.64 2.19 3.70
N GLU A 412 -3.97 1.80 2.47
CA GLU A 412 -3.22 0.79 1.69
C GLU A 412 -1.72 1.14 1.55
N ARG A 413 -1.39 2.40 1.26
CA ARG A 413 0.01 2.85 1.13
C ARG A 413 0.78 2.72 2.45
N ALA A 414 0.16 3.10 3.57
CA ALA A 414 0.77 2.96 4.88
C ALA A 414 1.00 1.49 5.26
N ARG A 415 0.08 0.57 4.89
CA ARG A 415 0.29 -0.87 5.10
C ARG A 415 1.56 -1.36 4.44
N ALA A 416 1.79 -1.04 3.17
CA ALA A 416 3.01 -1.44 2.45
C ALA A 416 4.29 -0.93 3.14
N GLU A 417 4.25 0.25 3.74
CA GLU A 417 5.39 0.80 4.50
C GLU A 417 5.61 0.07 5.82
N PHE A 418 4.53 -0.30 6.53
CA PHE A 418 4.63 -1.11 7.75
C PHE A 418 5.01 -2.56 7.47
N GLU A 419 4.63 -3.12 6.32
CA GLU A 419 5.09 -4.45 5.87
C GLU A 419 6.61 -4.43 5.73
N LEU A 420 7.14 -3.43 5.02
CA LEU A 420 8.58 -3.23 4.90
C LEU A 420 9.25 -3.06 6.28
N LEU A 421 8.63 -2.31 7.20
CA LEU A 421 9.16 -2.16 8.55
C LEU A 421 9.21 -3.51 9.28
N GLY A 422 8.14 -4.31 9.18
CA GLY A 422 8.04 -5.65 9.76
C GLY A 422 9.13 -6.59 9.23
N GLU A 423 9.34 -6.59 7.92
CA GLU A 423 10.39 -7.39 7.26
C GLU A 423 11.80 -6.98 7.70
N VAL A 424 12.09 -5.67 7.70
CA VAL A 424 13.41 -5.15 8.06
C VAL A 424 13.69 -5.37 9.55
N ALA A 425 12.69 -5.18 10.41
CA ALA A 425 12.80 -5.47 11.83
C ALA A 425 13.02 -6.96 12.09
N GLY A 426 12.27 -7.84 11.41
CA GLY A 426 12.48 -9.29 11.46
C GLY A 426 13.90 -9.68 11.02
N PHE A 427 14.40 -9.08 9.93
CA PHE A 427 15.78 -9.27 9.47
C PHE A 427 16.81 -8.82 10.51
N ALA A 428 16.64 -7.62 11.09
CA ALA A 428 17.54 -7.07 12.09
C ALA A 428 17.59 -7.94 13.36
N ILE A 429 16.43 -8.41 13.83
CA ILE A 429 16.32 -9.34 14.98
C ILE A 429 17.07 -10.64 14.67
N ASN A 430 16.88 -11.21 13.47
CA ASN A 430 17.60 -12.41 13.04
C ASN A 430 19.11 -12.19 12.94
N ALA A 431 19.55 -11.05 12.40
CA ALA A 431 20.96 -10.71 12.25
C ALA A 431 21.67 -10.60 13.62
N VAL A 432 21.06 -9.88 14.57
CA VAL A 432 21.58 -9.77 15.95
C VAL A 432 21.59 -11.13 16.65
N ARG A 433 20.55 -11.95 16.46
CA ARG A 433 20.51 -13.32 17.00
C ARG A 433 21.67 -14.16 16.44
N ASN A 434 21.92 -14.10 15.14
CA ASN A 434 23.02 -14.84 14.51
C ASN A 434 24.41 -14.34 14.94
N GLN A 435 24.60 -13.04 15.16
CA GLN A 435 25.85 -12.51 15.71
C GLN A 435 26.11 -13.01 17.14
N GLN A 436 25.07 -13.08 17.97
CA GLN A 436 25.19 -13.64 19.32
C GLN A 436 25.52 -15.14 19.30
N LEU A 437 24.95 -15.88 18.34
CA LEU A 437 25.28 -17.29 18.09
C LEU A 437 26.73 -17.51 17.64
N LEU A 438 27.27 -16.62 16.79
CA LEU A 438 28.65 -16.69 16.30
C LEU A 438 29.70 -16.41 17.39
N LEU A 439 29.34 -15.67 18.44
CA LEU A 439 30.25 -15.30 19.53
C LEU A 439 30.30 -16.34 20.66
N SER A 440 29.26 -17.15 20.84
CA SER A 440 29.31 -18.32 21.72
C SER A 440 29.72 -19.53 20.89
N ASN A 441 31.03 -19.76 20.71
CA ASN A 441 31.58 -20.92 20.01
C ASN A 441 31.38 -22.22 20.83
N ARG A 442 30.16 -22.44 21.32
CA ARG A 442 29.73 -23.56 22.16
C ARG A 442 28.37 -24.05 21.70
N VAL A 443 28.29 -25.36 21.53
CA VAL A 443 27.11 -26.11 21.10
C VAL A 443 26.73 -27.11 22.19
N VAL A 444 25.46 -27.44 22.24
CA VAL A 444 24.91 -28.49 23.10
C VAL A 444 24.71 -29.73 22.24
N GLU A 445 25.39 -30.80 22.60
CA GLU A 445 25.17 -32.13 22.04
C GLU A 445 24.14 -32.88 22.88
N LEU A 446 23.16 -33.46 22.20
CA LEU A 446 22.11 -34.30 22.78
C LEU A 446 22.19 -35.68 22.14
N GLU A 447 22.51 -36.69 22.92
CA GLU A 447 22.65 -38.08 22.47
C GLU A 447 21.38 -38.85 22.84
N PHE A 448 20.71 -39.38 21.82
CA PHE A 448 19.50 -40.17 21.94
C PHE A 448 19.77 -41.63 21.58
N GLU A 449 19.24 -42.53 22.39
CA GLU A 449 19.09 -43.94 22.04
C GLU A 449 17.66 -44.16 21.55
N VAL A 450 17.52 -44.81 20.38
CA VAL A 450 16.26 -44.99 19.67
C VAL A 450 16.09 -46.46 19.31
N THR A 451 14.93 -47.03 19.63
CA THR A 451 14.55 -48.39 19.19
C THR A 451 13.36 -48.39 18.24
N ASP A 452 12.80 -47.21 17.97
CA ASP A 452 11.65 -47.02 17.10
C ASP A 452 11.97 -47.41 15.65
N GLU A 453 11.19 -48.34 15.07
CA GLU A 453 11.35 -48.78 13.67
C GLU A 453 10.98 -47.71 12.65
N SER A 454 10.32 -46.61 13.06
CA SER A 454 10.12 -45.44 12.21
C SER A 454 11.41 -44.64 11.97
N SER A 455 12.43 -44.82 12.83
CA SER A 455 13.75 -44.24 12.61
C SER A 455 14.49 -44.99 11.50
N LEU A 456 14.97 -44.26 10.48
CA LEU A 456 15.62 -44.87 9.32
C LEU A 456 16.82 -45.76 9.71
N VAL A 457 17.69 -45.30 10.62
CA VAL A 457 18.89 -46.06 11.02
C VAL A 457 18.54 -47.34 11.78
N VAL A 458 17.43 -47.34 12.53
CA VAL A 458 16.91 -48.52 13.21
C VAL A 458 16.31 -49.51 12.20
N ALA A 459 15.46 -49.02 11.29
CA ALA A 459 14.85 -49.85 10.25
C ALA A 459 15.90 -50.52 9.36
N VAL A 460 16.90 -49.76 8.91
CA VAL A 460 17.97 -50.24 8.03
C VAL A 460 18.85 -51.26 8.75
N SER A 461 19.35 -50.94 9.95
CA SER A 461 20.21 -51.84 10.71
C SER A 461 19.51 -53.15 11.06
N LYS A 462 18.21 -53.10 11.38
CA LYS A 462 17.40 -54.29 11.67
C LYS A 462 17.11 -55.14 10.44
N ALA A 463 16.78 -54.51 9.30
CA ALA A 463 16.41 -55.24 8.09
C ALA A 463 17.60 -55.97 7.46
N LEU A 464 18.78 -55.34 7.51
CA LEU A 464 20.02 -55.82 6.91
C LEU A 464 20.97 -56.51 7.90
N ASP A 465 20.65 -56.52 9.19
CA ASP A 465 21.49 -57.03 10.29
C ASP A 465 22.92 -56.47 10.19
N CYS A 466 23.01 -55.15 10.09
CA CYS A 466 24.25 -54.45 9.76
C CYS A 466 24.41 -53.16 10.58
N ARG A 467 25.63 -52.62 10.55
CA ARG A 467 25.89 -51.28 11.09
C ARG A 467 25.71 -50.25 9.98
N CYS A 468 24.86 -49.27 10.20
CA CYS A 468 24.61 -48.19 9.25
C CYS A 468 24.97 -46.83 9.86
N ASN A 469 25.55 -45.95 9.05
CA ASN A 469 25.79 -44.55 9.40
C ASN A 469 25.12 -43.67 8.35
N LEU A 470 24.31 -42.73 8.81
CA LEU A 470 23.59 -41.77 7.98
C LEU A 470 24.36 -40.45 7.95
N GLU A 471 24.82 -40.08 6.76
CA GLU A 471 25.36 -38.76 6.47
C GLU A 471 24.32 -37.96 5.70
N VAL A 472 23.78 -36.93 6.35
CA VAL A 472 22.78 -36.04 5.74
C VAL A 472 23.53 -34.93 5.00
N ARG A 473 23.36 -34.86 3.68
CA ARG A 473 23.83 -33.74 2.86
C ARG A 473 22.63 -33.05 2.24
N SER A 474 22.16 -31.97 2.85
CA SER A 474 21.06 -31.18 2.30
C SER A 474 21.52 -30.43 1.03
N SER A 475 20.98 -30.79 -0.14
CA SER A 475 20.99 -29.94 -1.33
C SER A 475 19.64 -29.25 -1.46
N ASP A 476 19.65 -27.92 -1.55
CA ASP A 476 18.47 -27.03 -1.50
C ASP A 476 17.69 -26.96 -2.83
N GLU A 477 17.54 -28.09 -3.52
CA GLU A 477 16.85 -28.19 -4.80
C GLU A 477 15.68 -29.18 -4.71
N GLY A 478 14.55 -28.69 -4.21
CA GLY A 478 13.18 -29.03 -4.66
C GLY A 478 12.58 -30.42 -4.38
N ASP A 479 13.36 -31.51 -4.38
CA ASP A 479 12.84 -32.88 -4.56
C ASP A 479 13.08 -33.83 -3.36
N GLY A 480 13.19 -33.28 -2.14
CA GLY A 480 13.42 -34.07 -0.92
C GLY A 480 14.87 -34.08 -0.45
N VAL A 481 15.10 -34.55 0.78
CA VAL A 481 16.45 -34.55 1.38
C VAL A 481 17.19 -35.80 0.94
N ARG A 482 18.21 -35.60 0.10
CA ARG A 482 19.14 -36.66 -0.29
C ARG A 482 20.07 -36.99 0.87
N CYS A 483 20.19 -38.27 1.18
CA CYS A 483 21.07 -38.76 2.23
C CYS A 483 21.98 -39.85 1.70
N TYR A 484 23.18 -39.94 2.25
CA TYR A 484 24.09 -41.04 1.99
C TYR A 484 24.12 -41.96 3.21
N LEU A 485 23.86 -43.24 3.00
CA LEU A 485 24.05 -44.28 4.01
C LEU A 485 25.28 -45.08 3.69
N ARG A 486 26.17 -45.16 4.68
CA ARG A 486 27.27 -46.12 4.68
C ARG A 486 26.85 -47.33 5.49
N LEU A 487 26.83 -48.50 4.85
CA LEU A 487 26.49 -49.78 5.46
C LEU A 487 27.76 -50.61 5.59
N ALA A 488 28.03 -51.11 6.78
CA ALA A 488 29.12 -52.04 7.07
C ALA A 488 28.55 -53.40 7.50
N ASP A 489 29.20 -54.47 7.08
CA ASP A 489 28.85 -55.86 7.42
C ASP A 489 27.43 -56.27 6.99
N ALA A 490 26.94 -55.76 5.85
CA ALA A 490 25.63 -56.13 5.34
C ALA A 490 25.59 -57.62 4.93
N ALA A 491 24.72 -58.40 5.59
CA ALA A 491 24.67 -59.86 5.46
C ALA A 491 23.85 -60.37 4.26
N ARG A 492 23.09 -59.49 3.58
CA ARG A 492 22.21 -59.86 2.46
C ARG A 492 22.74 -59.34 1.11
N ASP A 493 22.68 -60.18 0.10
CA ASP A 493 23.05 -59.83 -1.29
C ASP A 493 22.07 -58.83 -1.95
N ASP A 494 20.87 -58.61 -1.38
CA ASP A 494 19.77 -57.80 -1.94
C ASP A 494 19.55 -56.45 -1.22
N VAL A 495 20.62 -55.72 -0.87
CA VAL A 495 20.56 -54.45 -0.11
C VAL A 495 19.56 -53.45 -0.71
N GLU A 496 19.61 -53.23 -2.01
CA GLU A 496 18.78 -52.26 -2.73
C GLU A 496 17.28 -52.58 -2.64
N ARG A 497 16.91 -53.87 -2.72
CA ARG A 497 15.52 -54.31 -2.61
C ARG A 497 14.99 -54.13 -1.18
N THR A 498 15.78 -54.50 -0.18
CA THR A 498 15.40 -54.36 1.22
C THR A 498 15.24 -52.89 1.62
N LEU A 499 16.09 -51.98 1.13
CA LEU A 499 15.95 -50.55 1.41
C LEU A 499 14.67 -49.94 0.82
N ARG A 500 14.23 -50.39 -0.36
CA ARG A 500 12.96 -49.93 -0.97
C ARG A 500 11.71 -50.42 -0.24
N GLU A 501 11.81 -51.47 0.58
CA GLU A 501 10.71 -51.97 1.39
C GLU A 501 10.52 -51.12 2.67
N ILE A 502 11.46 -50.22 3.00
CA ILE A 502 11.39 -49.35 4.18
C ILE A 502 10.50 -48.12 3.86
N PRO A 503 9.45 -47.85 4.66
CA PRO A 503 8.50 -46.75 4.39
C PRO A 503 9.13 -45.35 4.31
N ALA A 504 10.23 -45.12 5.04
CA ALA A 504 10.92 -43.83 5.07
C ALA A 504 11.79 -43.55 3.83
N VAL A 505 11.85 -44.48 2.87
CA VAL A 505 12.72 -44.44 1.70
C VAL A 505 11.87 -44.35 0.42
N GLU A 506 11.98 -43.25 -0.30
CA GLU A 506 11.29 -43.01 -1.56
C GLU A 506 12.07 -43.59 -2.76
N ALA A 507 13.39 -43.37 -2.78
CA ALA A 507 14.28 -43.84 -3.82
C ALA A 507 15.62 -44.31 -3.24
N VAL A 508 16.26 -45.23 -3.94
CA VAL A 508 17.55 -45.84 -3.57
C VAL A 508 18.41 -45.97 -4.81
N ASP A 509 19.64 -45.50 -4.73
CA ASP A 509 20.71 -45.72 -5.71
C ASP A 509 22.00 -46.16 -5.02
N VAL A 510 22.65 -47.20 -5.54
CA VAL A 510 23.90 -47.73 -4.95
C VAL A 510 25.08 -47.05 -5.62
N VAL A 511 25.73 -46.14 -4.90
CA VAL A 511 26.85 -45.34 -5.41
C VAL A 511 28.12 -46.16 -5.52
N THR A 512 28.43 -46.98 -4.50
CA THR A 512 29.64 -47.81 -4.48
C THR A 512 29.45 -49.06 -3.63
N GLN A 513 30.06 -50.17 -4.07
CA GLN A 513 30.14 -51.42 -3.31
C GLN A 513 31.60 -51.89 -3.26
N THR A 514 32.12 -52.08 -2.05
CA THR A 514 33.46 -52.64 -1.81
C THR A 514 33.37 -53.77 -0.79
N GLY A 515 33.31 -55.03 -1.25
CA GLY A 515 33.16 -56.18 -0.36
C GLY A 515 31.81 -56.15 0.37
N GLN A 516 31.84 -56.05 1.71
CA GLN A 516 30.65 -55.93 2.57
C GLN A 516 30.33 -54.49 2.99
N GLU A 517 31.02 -53.50 2.41
CA GLU A 517 30.74 -52.08 2.61
C GLU A 517 30.00 -51.52 1.40
N TYR A 518 28.88 -50.82 1.69
CA TYR A 518 28.04 -50.18 0.68
C TYR A 518 27.90 -48.70 0.98
N LEU A 519 28.02 -47.86 -0.04
CA LEU A 519 27.60 -46.47 -0.01
C LEU A 519 26.35 -46.33 -0.87
N VAL A 520 25.25 -45.95 -0.24
CA VAL A 520 23.93 -45.89 -0.87
C VAL A 520 23.39 -44.48 -0.76
N GLU A 521 22.92 -43.92 -1.86
CA GLU A 521 22.16 -42.67 -1.90
C GLU A 521 20.68 -43.00 -1.77
N ILE A 522 19.99 -42.27 -0.89
CA ILE A 522 18.54 -42.40 -0.72
C ILE A 522 17.85 -41.03 -0.76
N ILE A 523 16.57 -41.05 -1.13
CA ILE A 523 15.64 -39.92 -0.96
C ILE A 523 14.69 -40.29 0.18
N GLN A 524 14.64 -39.46 1.23
CA GLN A 524 13.73 -39.66 2.35
C GLN A 524 12.39 -38.97 2.09
N THR A 525 11.28 -39.67 2.36
CA THR A 525 9.91 -39.12 2.21
C THR A 525 9.62 -38.03 3.24
N GLU A 526 10.01 -38.24 4.50
CA GLU A 526 9.84 -37.29 5.60
C GLU A 526 11.13 -37.22 6.43
N PRO A 527 12.07 -36.34 6.06
CA PRO A 527 13.38 -36.29 6.69
C PRO A 527 13.30 -35.60 8.06
N LEU A 528 13.76 -36.30 9.09
CA LEU A 528 13.88 -35.80 10.48
C LEU A 528 14.62 -34.45 10.57
N SER A 529 15.60 -34.22 9.68
CA SER A 529 16.32 -32.94 9.61
C SER A 529 15.39 -31.76 9.36
N ARG A 530 14.29 -31.93 8.60
CA ARG A 530 13.33 -30.85 8.30
C ARG A 530 12.57 -30.40 9.55
N ASP A 531 12.18 -31.34 10.40
CA ASP A 531 11.51 -31.02 11.67
C ASP A 531 12.46 -30.40 12.69
N LEU A 532 13.72 -30.84 12.72
CA LEU A 532 14.73 -30.34 13.67
C LEU A 532 15.29 -28.97 13.28
N ILE A 533 15.27 -28.59 11.99
CA ILE A 533 15.67 -27.25 11.54
C ILE A 533 14.81 -26.16 12.20
N ARG A 534 13.52 -26.42 12.46
CA ARG A 534 12.61 -25.44 13.10
C ARG A 534 13.01 -25.12 14.54
N THR A 535 13.52 -26.11 15.27
CA THR A 535 14.02 -25.96 16.65
C THR A 535 15.49 -25.49 16.69
N GLY A 536 16.15 -25.39 15.52
CA GLY A 536 17.55 -24.99 15.41
C GLY A 536 18.54 -26.10 15.74
N ALA A 537 18.08 -27.35 15.81
CA ALA A 537 18.93 -28.53 15.99
C ALA A 537 19.29 -29.16 14.64
N THR A 538 20.51 -29.66 14.53
CA THR A 538 21.01 -30.41 13.38
C THR A 538 21.42 -31.80 13.79
N ILE A 539 21.22 -32.79 12.91
CA ILE A 539 21.73 -34.14 13.14
C ILE A 539 23.24 -34.11 12.86
N ARG A 540 24.04 -34.38 13.89
CA ARG A 540 25.50 -34.50 13.75
C ARG A 540 25.89 -35.88 13.27
N THR A 541 25.34 -36.91 13.92
CA THR A 541 25.56 -38.32 13.54
C THR A 541 24.30 -39.13 13.83
N ALA A 542 23.97 -40.09 12.98
CA ALA A 542 22.94 -41.08 13.24
C ALA A 542 23.46 -42.46 12.83
N VAL A 543 23.62 -43.35 13.81
CA VAL A 543 24.19 -44.69 13.62
C VAL A 543 23.17 -45.72 14.08
N GLY A 544 22.97 -46.76 13.28
CA GLY A 544 22.15 -47.92 13.65
C GLY A 544 22.99 -49.18 13.71
N ASP A 545 22.76 -50.02 14.71
CA ASP A 545 23.40 -51.32 14.90
C ASP A 545 22.36 -52.33 15.42
N GLY A 546 22.10 -53.39 14.64
CA GLY A 546 21.24 -54.51 15.05
C GLY A 546 19.82 -54.13 15.49
N GLY A 547 19.25 -53.03 14.98
CA GLY A 547 17.93 -52.55 15.38
C GLY A 547 17.91 -51.64 16.62
N THR A 548 19.08 -51.12 17.01
CA THR A 548 19.21 -50.00 17.97
C THR A 548 19.90 -48.84 17.29
N GLY A 549 19.43 -47.61 17.52
CA GLY A 549 19.93 -46.40 16.92
C GLY A 549 20.52 -45.46 17.96
N THR A 550 21.67 -44.87 17.66
CA THR A 550 22.23 -43.73 18.39
C THR A 550 22.19 -42.50 17.50
N VAL A 551 21.48 -41.46 17.92
CA VAL A 551 21.35 -40.20 17.19
C VAL A 551 21.89 -39.07 18.05
N VAL A 552 22.86 -38.34 17.52
CA VAL A 552 23.44 -37.17 18.18
C VAL A 552 22.94 -35.93 17.46
N LEU A 553 22.19 -35.11 18.20
CA LEU A 553 21.77 -33.78 17.76
C LEU A 553 22.72 -32.74 18.30
N GLU A 554 22.99 -31.73 17.48
CA GLU A 554 23.75 -30.55 17.85
C GLU A 554 22.84 -29.34 17.76
N ALA A 555 22.84 -28.51 18.79
CA ALA A 555 22.07 -27.28 18.83
C ALA A 555 22.90 -26.14 19.44
N PRO A 556 22.65 -24.88 19.03
CA PRO A 556 23.29 -23.74 19.67
C PRO A 556 22.89 -23.65 21.15
N GLN A 557 23.76 -23.08 21.99
CA GLN A 557 23.47 -22.93 23.44
C GLN A 557 22.19 -22.14 23.75
N SER A 558 21.74 -21.27 22.84
CA SER A 558 20.50 -20.52 22.99
C SER A 558 19.25 -21.33 22.63
N ALA A 559 19.38 -22.53 22.06
CA ALA A 559 18.23 -23.35 21.71
C ALA A 559 17.59 -23.93 22.98
N ASP A 560 16.26 -23.99 23.01
CA ASP A 560 15.55 -24.62 24.11
C ASP A 560 15.72 -26.14 24.00
N VAL A 561 16.61 -26.67 24.86
CA VAL A 561 16.89 -28.10 24.92
C VAL A 561 15.64 -28.92 25.22
N ARG A 562 14.69 -28.39 26.01
CA ARG A 562 13.46 -29.12 26.32
C ARG A 562 12.59 -29.24 25.08
N GLU A 563 12.42 -28.15 24.33
CA GLU A 563 11.67 -28.15 23.07
C GLU A 563 12.26 -29.16 22.07
N ILE A 564 13.59 -29.21 21.95
CA ILE A 564 14.27 -30.18 21.07
C ILE A 564 14.00 -31.62 21.52
N VAL A 565 14.11 -31.90 22.83
CA VAL A 565 13.88 -33.24 23.39
C VAL A 565 12.41 -33.66 23.20
N ASP A 566 11.47 -32.79 23.56
CA ASP A 566 10.03 -33.07 23.47
C ASP A 566 9.62 -33.29 22.02
N ARG A 567 10.13 -32.47 21.09
CA ARG A 567 9.89 -32.65 19.65
C ARG A 567 10.46 -33.96 19.14
N TYR A 568 11.69 -34.31 19.52
CA TYR A 568 12.33 -35.55 19.10
C TYR A 568 11.58 -36.78 19.61
N GLN A 569 11.19 -36.77 20.89
CA GLN A 569 10.43 -37.86 21.50
C GLN A 569 8.98 -37.94 20.98
N SER A 570 8.40 -36.83 20.54
CA SER A 570 7.09 -36.86 19.86
C SER A 570 7.18 -37.53 18.48
N LEU A 571 8.31 -37.41 17.78
CA LEU A 571 8.53 -38.06 16.48
C LEU A 571 8.91 -39.54 16.65
N TYR A 572 9.73 -39.85 17.67
CA TYR A 572 10.14 -41.20 18.02
C TYR A 572 9.79 -41.49 19.48
N PRO A 573 8.57 -41.97 19.77
CA PRO A 573 8.14 -42.27 21.13
C PRO A 573 9.04 -43.29 21.84
N GLU A 574 9.65 -44.22 21.10
CA GLU A 574 10.63 -45.17 21.63
C GLU A 574 12.07 -44.61 21.56
N SER A 575 12.25 -43.37 22.00
CA SER A 575 13.56 -42.73 22.15
C SER A 575 13.79 -42.17 23.55
N SER A 576 15.05 -42.23 24.00
CA SER A 576 15.45 -41.69 25.29
C SER A 576 16.73 -40.87 25.17
N LEU A 577 16.77 -39.72 25.85
CA LEU A 577 17.97 -38.90 25.95
C LEU A 577 18.94 -39.56 26.93
N VAL A 578 20.07 -40.07 26.43
CA VAL A 578 21.08 -40.78 27.23
C VAL A 578 22.24 -39.88 27.65
N ALA A 579 22.54 -38.82 26.90
CA ALA A 579 23.55 -37.84 27.30
C ALA A 579 23.23 -36.42 26.81
N LYS A 580 23.67 -35.44 27.61
CA LYS A 580 23.74 -34.03 27.25
C LYS A 580 25.16 -33.53 27.53
N ARG A 581 25.84 -32.96 26.53
CA ARG A 581 27.20 -32.45 26.66
C ARG A 581 27.29 -31.05 26.08
N GLU A 582 27.98 -30.15 26.78
CA GLU A 582 28.37 -28.86 26.20
C GLU A 582 29.76 -29.03 25.58
N ARG A 583 29.88 -28.70 24.30
CA ARG A 583 31.17 -28.70 23.60
C ARG A 583 31.45 -27.33 23.03
N GLU A 584 32.72 -26.94 23.04
CA GLU A 584 33.15 -25.83 22.21
C GLU A 584 33.09 -26.29 20.75
N CYS A 585 32.35 -25.55 19.91
CA CYS A 585 32.29 -25.80 18.48
C CYS A 585 33.72 -25.68 17.95
N GLY A 586 34.30 -26.82 17.64
CA GLY A 586 35.66 -26.89 17.16
C GLY A 586 35.68 -26.41 15.72
N SER A 587 36.05 -25.16 15.50
CA SER A 587 36.91 -24.80 14.36
C SER A 587 38.29 -25.48 14.46
N ARG A 588 38.38 -26.66 15.10
CA ARG A 588 39.52 -27.57 15.04
C ARG A 588 39.63 -28.16 13.64
N GLY A 589 38.51 -28.33 12.91
CA GLY A 589 38.52 -28.84 11.54
C GLY A 589 39.44 -28.04 10.61
N LEU A 590 39.26 -26.73 10.46
CA LEU A 590 40.00 -25.97 9.43
C LEU A 590 41.49 -25.79 9.77
N GLY A 591 41.84 -25.62 11.05
CA GLY A 591 43.23 -25.48 11.50
C GLY A 591 43.99 -26.82 11.45
N GLN A 592 43.36 -27.91 11.89
CA GLN A 592 43.91 -29.26 11.82
C GLN A 592 43.96 -29.76 10.39
N PHE A 593 42.92 -29.54 9.58
CA PHE A 593 42.92 -29.83 8.14
C PHE A 593 44.04 -29.10 7.41
N ARG A 594 44.21 -27.78 7.65
CA ARG A 594 45.34 -27.01 7.08
C ARG A 594 46.69 -27.59 7.50
N GLN A 595 46.81 -28.05 8.75
CA GLN A 595 48.01 -28.69 9.26
C GLN A 595 48.26 -30.05 8.58
N THR A 596 47.24 -30.92 8.51
CA THR A 596 47.29 -32.24 7.85
C THR A 596 47.66 -32.11 6.37
N VAL A 597 47.02 -31.18 5.66
CA VAL A 597 47.33 -30.88 4.26
C VAL A 597 48.75 -30.35 4.10
N ALA A 598 49.20 -29.45 4.98
CA ALA A 598 50.57 -28.94 4.95
C ALA A 598 51.61 -30.03 5.25
N ASP A 599 51.30 -30.98 6.12
CA ASP A 599 52.19 -32.09 6.46
C ASP A 599 52.24 -33.16 5.36
N GLU A 600 51.17 -33.35 4.60
CA GLU A 600 51.11 -34.33 3.51
C GLU A 600 51.66 -33.81 2.17
N LEU A 601 51.52 -32.52 1.88
CA LEU A 601 52.02 -31.93 0.64
C LEU A 601 53.54 -31.78 0.66
N THR A 602 54.20 -32.16 -0.43
CA THR A 602 55.62 -31.80 -0.61
C THR A 602 55.74 -30.31 -0.94
N GLU A 603 56.86 -29.68 -0.61
CA GLU A 603 57.11 -28.26 -0.94
C GLU A 603 56.86 -27.94 -2.42
N GLN A 604 57.16 -28.89 -3.32
CA GLN A 604 56.94 -28.72 -4.76
C GLN A 604 55.45 -28.81 -5.13
N GLN A 605 54.69 -29.71 -4.50
CA GLN A 605 53.24 -29.83 -4.70
C GLN A 605 52.51 -28.61 -4.16
N GLN A 606 52.89 -28.12 -2.97
CA GLN A 606 52.34 -26.90 -2.39
C GLN A 606 52.61 -25.68 -3.28
N ARG A 607 53.85 -25.46 -3.71
CA ARG A 607 54.21 -24.35 -4.60
C ARG A 607 53.46 -24.36 -5.92
N VAL A 608 53.27 -25.54 -6.53
CA VAL A 608 52.52 -25.67 -7.79
C VAL A 608 51.02 -25.42 -7.57
N LEU A 609 50.45 -25.90 -6.46
CA LEU A 609 49.04 -25.70 -6.12
C LEU A 609 48.72 -24.22 -5.83
N GLU A 610 49.55 -23.55 -5.03
CA GLU A 610 49.42 -22.11 -4.72
C GLU A 610 49.53 -21.26 -6.00
N ALA A 611 50.55 -21.51 -6.82
CA ALA A 611 50.74 -20.77 -8.07
C ALA A 611 49.61 -21.00 -9.08
N ALA A 612 49.02 -22.21 -9.12
CA ALA A 612 47.86 -22.48 -9.94
C ALA A 612 46.60 -21.78 -9.43
N TYR A 613 46.39 -21.77 -8.11
CA TYR A 613 45.27 -21.08 -7.47
C TYR A 613 45.32 -19.57 -7.70
N GLU A 614 46.46 -18.93 -7.43
CA GLU A 614 46.64 -17.48 -7.63
C GLU A 614 46.57 -17.07 -9.11
N ALA A 615 46.88 -17.98 -10.03
CA ALA A 615 46.79 -17.73 -11.47
C ALA A 615 45.38 -17.95 -12.06
N GLY A 616 44.38 -18.24 -11.23
CA GLY A 616 42.99 -18.48 -11.67
C GLY A 616 42.82 -19.76 -12.47
N TYR A 617 43.71 -20.76 -12.30
CA TYR A 617 43.65 -22.04 -13.01
C TYR A 617 42.36 -22.83 -12.75
N PHE A 618 41.80 -22.67 -11.54
CA PHE A 618 40.61 -23.38 -11.08
C PHE A 618 39.30 -22.61 -11.31
N GLU A 619 39.37 -21.37 -11.81
CA GLU A 619 38.20 -20.54 -12.08
C GLU A 619 37.51 -20.90 -13.40
N TRP A 620 36.22 -20.59 -13.52
CA TRP A 620 35.50 -20.67 -14.79
C TRP A 620 34.91 -19.31 -15.18
N PRO A 621 35.25 -18.77 -16.37
CA PRO A 621 36.28 -19.24 -17.30
C PRO A 621 37.71 -19.08 -16.73
N ARG A 622 38.64 -19.99 -17.09
CA ARG A 622 40.02 -19.97 -16.56
C ARG A 622 40.80 -18.74 -17.04
N ASP A 623 41.43 -18.03 -16.11
CA ASP A 623 42.27 -16.87 -16.42
C ASP A 623 43.60 -17.25 -17.09
N ARG A 624 44.20 -18.38 -16.68
CA ARG A 624 45.44 -18.92 -17.30
C ARG A 624 45.41 -20.42 -17.49
N THR A 625 46.04 -20.87 -18.57
CA THR A 625 46.20 -22.29 -18.88
C THR A 625 47.34 -22.92 -18.07
N GLY A 626 47.27 -24.22 -17.82
CA GLY A 626 48.32 -24.97 -17.13
C GLY A 626 49.69 -24.87 -17.83
N GLU A 627 49.71 -24.69 -19.15
CA GLU A 627 50.94 -24.47 -19.92
C GLU A 627 51.62 -23.14 -19.58
N SER A 628 50.85 -22.06 -19.43
CA SER A 628 51.39 -20.74 -19.02
C SER A 628 51.94 -20.76 -17.59
N ILE A 629 51.30 -21.52 -16.70
CA ILE A 629 51.73 -21.66 -15.31
C ILE A 629 53.00 -22.53 -15.24
N ALA A 630 53.08 -23.58 -16.06
CA ALA A 630 54.27 -24.44 -16.15
C ALA A 630 55.49 -23.65 -16.65
N GLU A 631 55.31 -22.79 -17.65
CA GLU A 631 56.35 -21.88 -18.14
C GLU A 631 56.82 -20.91 -17.04
N ALA A 632 55.89 -20.30 -16.30
CA ALA A 632 56.22 -19.38 -15.21
C ALA A 632 56.98 -20.06 -14.05
N LEU A 633 56.70 -21.34 -13.78
CA LEU A 633 57.36 -22.13 -12.74
C LEU A 633 58.65 -22.83 -13.23
N GLY A 634 59.01 -22.68 -14.51
CA GLY A 634 60.20 -23.30 -15.09
C GLY A 634 60.15 -24.83 -15.13
N ILE A 635 58.95 -25.42 -15.19
CA ILE A 635 58.73 -26.88 -15.24
C ILE A 635 57.99 -27.28 -16.51
N SER A 636 57.99 -28.57 -16.84
CA SER A 636 57.22 -29.06 -17.99
C SER A 636 55.71 -29.10 -17.65
N SER A 637 54.85 -28.86 -18.64
CA SER A 637 53.39 -28.98 -18.49
C SER A 637 52.96 -30.35 -17.91
N PRO A 638 53.51 -31.50 -18.37
CA PRO A 638 53.25 -32.80 -17.72
C PRO A 638 53.64 -32.86 -16.24
N THR A 639 54.76 -32.24 -15.85
CA THR A 639 55.22 -32.18 -14.45
C THR A 639 54.29 -31.35 -13.58
N LEU A 640 53.81 -30.21 -14.11
CA LEU A 640 52.79 -29.39 -13.44
C LEU A 640 51.51 -30.20 -13.20
N HIS A 641 50.98 -30.86 -14.24
CA HIS A 641 49.77 -31.67 -14.12
C HIS A 641 49.93 -32.85 -13.15
N GLN A 642 51.11 -33.49 -13.12
CA GLN A 642 51.39 -34.55 -12.15
C GLN A 642 51.36 -34.00 -10.71
N HIS A 643 52.05 -32.89 -10.45
CA HIS A 643 52.08 -32.28 -9.11
C HIS A 643 50.71 -31.77 -8.66
N LEU A 644 49.93 -31.16 -9.57
CA LEU A 644 48.55 -30.75 -9.27
C LEU A 644 47.68 -31.95 -8.91
N ARG A 645 47.69 -33.02 -9.71
CA ARG A 645 46.87 -34.20 -9.45
C ARG A 645 47.25 -34.90 -8.14
N GLU A 646 48.54 -34.95 -7.81
CA GLU A 646 49.01 -35.49 -6.53
C GLU A 646 48.62 -34.58 -5.34
N ALA A 647 48.69 -33.26 -5.51
CA ALA A 647 48.30 -32.28 -4.50
C ALA A 647 46.79 -32.31 -4.25
N GLU A 648 45.98 -32.26 -5.32
CA GLU A 648 44.53 -32.39 -5.28
C GLU A 648 44.10 -33.68 -4.58
N ARG A 649 44.74 -34.82 -4.92
CA ARG A 649 44.43 -36.10 -4.26
C ARG A 649 44.70 -36.04 -2.76
N LYS A 650 45.81 -35.44 -2.31
CA LYS A 650 46.15 -35.32 -0.88
C LYS A 650 45.22 -34.36 -0.15
N VAL A 651 44.90 -33.22 -0.75
CA VAL A 651 43.91 -32.27 -0.20
C VAL A 651 42.54 -32.94 -0.06
N LEU A 652 42.10 -33.69 -1.08
CA LEU A 652 40.83 -34.41 -1.05
C LEU A 652 40.85 -35.58 -0.05
N SER A 653 41.93 -36.35 0.04
CA SER A 653 42.09 -37.39 1.06
C SER A 653 42.04 -36.81 2.47
N ALA A 654 42.81 -35.75 2.76
CA ALA A 654 42.79 -35.11 4.06
C ALA A 654 41.39 -34.57 4.41
N PHE A 655 40.65 -34.05 3.42
CA PHE A 655 39.31 -33.52 3.64
C PHE A 655 38.27 -34.64 3.88
N LEU A 656 38.36 -35.74 3.13
CA LEU A 656 37.39 -36.83 3.19
C LEU A 656 37.69 -37.86 4.29
N GLU A 657 38.95 -38.04 4.69
CA GLU A 657 39.37 -39.01 5.72
C GLU A 657 39.39 -38.41 7.15
N ASP A 658 39.54 -37.08 7.33
CA ASP A 658 39.39 -36.45 8.65
C ASP A 658 37.93 -36.56 9.17
N ASP A 659 36.94 -36.54 8.27
CA ASP A 659 35.53 -36.82 8.60
C ASP A 659 35.33 -38.27 9.11
N GLU A 660 36.11 -39.23 8.63
CA GLU A 660 36.04 -40.64 9.07
C GLU A 660 36.63 -40.87 10.46
N ARG A 661 37.66 -40.11 10.87
CA ARG A 661 38.21 -40.17 12.22
C ARG A 661 37.36 -39.41 13.23
N ALA A 662 36.78 -38.28 12.82
CA ALA A 662 35.90 -37.49 13.67
C ALA A 662 34.55 -38.18 13.98
N SER A 663 34.14 -39.20 13.19
CA SER A 663 32.95 -40.03 13.48
C SER A 663 33.25 -41.31 14.29
N ARG A 664 34.53 -41.65 14.53
CA ARG A 664 34.94 -42.83 15.31
C ARG A 664 35.30 -42.52 16.77
N ASP A 665 35.60 -41.26 17.11
CA ASP A 665 35.88 -40.75 18.47
C ASP A 665 34.71 -39.89 19.00
#